data_AF-A0AAE1FJK7-F1
#
_entry.id   AF-A0AAE1FJK7-F1
#
_cell.length_a   1.000
_cell.length_b   1.000
_cell.length_c   1.000
_cell.angle_alpha   90.00
_cell.angle_beta   90.00
_cell.angle_gamma   90.00
#
_symmetry.space_group_name_H-M   'P 1'
#
loop_
_entity.id
_entity.type
_entity.pdbx_description
1 polymer ?
#
loop_
_entity_poly.entity_id
_entity_poly.type
_entity_poly.pdbx_seq_one_letter_code
_entity_poly.pdbx_strand_id
1 'polypeptide(L)'
;METQDADDQEVFEIVDFTTASEWECFIATVEETIHEWRLSGERPPQSPLTRGQLATARWREKNVVIKFADFPFMLTHHSIISDTADSPPEESADTNTDYDSDDESKRLPQFLEDMMNRDNDFPARAHCLVRWYGAREMLTLAPANPRTPITCPSKSRLLLSSVTIAANNTNCQVPLFVQVHQGSSRVYVGVGLGSGVRTDFNMVYLKHPPPQCSHLAGLLDVFRNKLQCTVTSQPVLVSVRFTYVLKEWPHTLWTQQPPDFDATLTEVGFSDLGKLPFGALSDPVSELHVSATWPCVSEDVLVDSDVYSDLDPVSAPLWTARLIAAPSPPCLLSEYLTEFLDVCRSNLSIAQVLGPAFLHDLDPDPDHQISSALDRLTKPAVPSLSAVVGRVRRSTHRQQQHTNKPQHQPTNTNTNNTQQQQQQSGSESGPIPIDILVPILNYLFPDAEGEQPSFPYQATLSQVPEWRTEDGDTQEHPLKSPLSNMKSSGSDGLVWRLGVSLCHVIHCLGGLAAAAHLWHEVVLELRFRWEHCVAVPGVGGGPPDLASTLLHQKLQMLNCCIARRNAREQATHISGCEDMEEEDEFFECEEEVEDEEDERSSSSNNRGGGVVRGGAGGGGAGWSSWDKPEGRLKRCGTLRLLHTGEPLYIPVTQDPAPVTEDRLEEHTDALLRLGTDSLGSHLRARLMSAALLSDMESFKAANPGAALEDFVRWYSPRDWIEEGGTEVGGGGGSKDSQAPPNPSSHPPQGSLSTRMQIPGNMWKEVWNSAKPVPARRQKRLFDDTRGAEEVLHWLGSLGPGAACCHLLPTVLHAAICRLAQERLLFSLPASTTPLPQPRHSNTLASVLNVIAQRATRLSRQPPDPDKYQELVEQVAEVEACVARAQSVRHKILGDNNGGGGGTGNGGASCDGGGEGGGEGGSERRSTLEDLVLRLLDSPEVTLEGGPRGEAARVVQRLFQQAYKASQLLDDSPGDSEGDGDIPGPGGSPVSELGRPVGREYLLRTTVPAPSPASRPLPHRMFAVLLPGEFRLTGAFSQDTIFCAL
;
A
#
# COMPACT_ATOMS: atom_id res chain seq x y z
N MET A 1 -14.94 91.25 -47.15
CA MET A 1 -14.75 90.81 -45.77
C MET A 1 -14.19 89.40 -45.85
N GLU A 2 -12.87 89.24 -45.97
CA GLU A 2 -11.89 89.18 -44.85
C GLU A 2 -12.20 87.97 -43.96
N THR A 3 -11.34 86.96 -43.72
CA THR A 3 -9.86 86.83 -43.58
C THR A 3 -9.56 85.30 -43.49
N GLN A 4 -8.59 84.66 -44.14
CA GLN A 4 -7.10 84.66 -43.97
C GLN A 4 -6.59 83.36 -43.30
N ASP A 5 -5.83 82.59 -44.09
CA ASP A 5 -4.70 81.65 -43.86
C ASP A 5 -4.42 81.01 -42.48
N ALA A 6 -4.19 79.68 -42.47
CA ALA A 6 -3.06 79.02 -41.79
C ALA A 6 -2.96 77.50 -42.13
N ASP A 7 -2.01 77.18 -43.02
CA ASP A 7 -1.12 76.00 -43.08
C ASP A 7 -1.65 74.57 -42.87
N ASP A 8 -1.95 73.90 -44.00
CA ASP A 8 -1.88 72.44 -44.16
C ASP A 8 -0.40 72.01 -44.28
N GLN A 9 0.18 71.56 -43.17
CA GLN A 9 1.48 70.89 -43.18
C GLN A 9 1.24 69.37 -43.17
N GLU A 10 1.24 68.75 -44.36
CA GLU A 10 1.26 67.30 -44.52
C GLU A 10 2.50 66.72 -43.82
N VAL A 11 2.29 66.18 -42.62
CA VAL A 11 3.26 65.36 -41.91
C VAL A 11 3.41 64.06 -42.71
N PHE A 12 4.51 63.95 -43.44
CA PHE A 12 4.94 62.66 -44.01
C PHE A 12 5.17 61.68 -42.86
N GLU A 13 4.30 60.68 -42.73
CA GLU A 13 4.51 59.53 -41.87
C GLU A 13 5.69 58.72 -42.45
N ILE A 14 6.88 58.91 -41.89
CA ILE A 14 8.05 58.09 -42.19
C ILE A 14 7.75 56.70 -41.63
N VAL A 15 7.30 55.79 -42.47
CA VAL A 15 7.21 54.36 -42.13
C VAL A 15 8.64 53.85 -41.94
N ASP A 16 9.00 53.60 -40.69
CA ASP A 16 10.32 53.09 -40.32
C ASP A 16 10.43 51.59 -40.62
N PHE A 17 10.96 51.28 -41.81
CA PHE A 17 11.24 49.91 -42.25
C PHE A 17 12.45 49.26 -41.53
N THR A 18 13.00 49.87 -40.48
CA THR A 18 14.11 49.30 -39.69
C THR A 18 13.64 48.53 -38.45
N THR A 19 12.34 48.53 -38.14
CA THR A 19 11.77 47.71 -37.05
C THR A 19 11.58 46.27 -37.52
N ALA A 20 12.18 45.32 -36.81
CA ALA A 20 12.07 43.88 -37.13
C ALA A 20 10.60 43.44 -37.11
N SER A 21 10.16 42.80 -38.19
CA SER A 21 8.81 42.26 -38.30
C SER A 21 8.56 41.16 -37.27
N GLU A 22 7.30 40.91 -36.92
CA GLU A 22 6.92 39.79 -36.03
C GLU A 22 7.42 38.43 -36.56
N TRP A 23 7.54 38.30 -37.88
CA TRP A 23 8.07 37.11 -38.54
C TRP A 23 9.58 36.96 -38.35
N GLU A 24 10.35 38.04 -38.48
CA GLU A 24 11.80 38.05 -38.22
C GLU A 24 12.09 37.83 -36.73
N CYS A 25 11.33 38.44 -35.83
CA CYS A 25 11.44 38.21 -34.39
C CYS A 25 11.19 36.76 -34.00
N PHE A 26 10.20 36.10 -34.63
CA PHE A 26 9.95 34.68 -34.42
C PHE A 26 11.11 33.81 -34.90
N ILE A 27 11.64 34.07 -36.09
CA ILE A 27 12.80 33.33 -36.63
C ILE A 27 14.00 33.51 -35.70
N ALA A 28 14.31 34.73 -35.29
CA ALA A 28 15.41 35.03 -34.38
C ALA A 28 15.26 34.29 -33.03
N THR A 29 14.03 34.18 -32.50
CA THR A 29 13.77 33.42 -31.26
C THR A 29 14.03 31.92 -31.43
N VAL A 30 13.67 31.35 -32.58
CA VAL A 30 13.98 29.94 -32.91
C VAL A 30 15.50 29.76 -33.03
N GLU A 31 16.21 30.67 -33.70
CA GLU A 31 17.67 30.65 -33.84
C GLU A 31 18.37 30.74 -32.48
N GLU A 32 17.93 31.64 -31.61
CA GLU A 32 18.43 31.78 -30.24
C GLU A 32 18.24 30.48 -29.45
N THR A 33 17.07 29.86 -29.56
CA THR A 33 16.79 28.57 -28.91
C THR A 33 17.71 27.46 -29.43
N ILE A 34 17.94 27.39 -30.75
CA ILE A 34 18.86 26.42 -31.37
C ILE A 34 20.30 26.61 -30.83
N HIS A 35 20.74 27.86 -30.69
CA HIS A 35 22.05 28.17 -30.11
C HIS A 35 22.12 27.81 -28.62
N GLU A 36 21.10 28.18 -27.83
CA GLU A 36 21.01 27.85 -26.39
C GLU A 36 21.09 26.33 -26.16
N TRP A 37 20.41 25.55 -27.00
CA TRP A 37 20.42 24.10 -26.93
C TRP A 37 21.66 23.44 -27.55
N ARG A 38 22.61 24.24 -28.07
CA ARG A 38 23.85 23.80 -28.73
C ARG A 38 23.59 22.90 -29.94
N LEU A 39 22.57 23.22 -30.73
CA LEU A 39 22.17 22.48 -31.93
C LEU A 39 22.70 23.09 -33.24
N SER A 40 23.46 24.19 -33.16
CA SER A 40 24.05 24.92 -34.30
C SER A 40 25.41 24.36 -34.72
N GLY A 41 25.69 24.35 -36.03
CA GLY A 41 26.98 24.00 -36.60
C GLY A 41 27.17 22.50 -36.90
N GLU A 42 28.35 22.16 -37.43
CA GLU A 42 28.73 20.77 -37.71
C GLU A 42 28.96 20.01 -36.41
N ARG A 43 28.41 18.79 -36.35
CA ARG A 43 28.48 17.93 -35.17
C ARG A 43 29.37 16.73 -35.43
N PRO A 44 30.15 16.28 -34.43
CA PRO A 44 30.93 15.07 -34.58
C PRO A 44 29.99 13.88 -34.85
N PRO A 45 30.41 12.91 -35.68
CA PRO A 45 29.65 11.69 -35.90
C PRO A 45 29.47 10.98 -34.56
N GLN A 46 28.25 10.52 -34.27
CA GLN A 46 28.01 9.72 -33.06
C GLN A 46 28.02 8.24 -33.43
N SER A 47 28.13 7.38 -32.42
CA SER A 47 28.15 5.94 -32.65
C SER A 47 26.88 5.45 -33.38
N PRO A 48 26.99 4.40 -34.21
CA PRO A 48 25.84 3.76 -34.82
C PRO A 48 24.85 3.27 -33.77
N LEU A 49 23.55 3.38 -34.07
CA LEU A 49 22.50 2.86 -33.19
C LEU A 49 22.64 1.35 -33.01
N THR A 50 22.65 0.89 -31.76
CA THR A 50 22.61 -0.54 -31.45
C THR A 50 21.20 -1.10 -31.66
N ARG A 51 21.08 -2.43 -31.79
CA ARG A 51 19.80 -3.09 -32.05
C ARG A 51 18.78 -2.80 -30.96
N GLY A 52 17.62 -2.29 -31.36
CA GLY A 52 16.51 -1.96 -30.45
C GLY A 52 16.73 -0.75 -29.55
N GLN A 53 17.83 -0.01 -29.69
CA GLN A 53 18.14 1.18 -28.89
C GLN A 53 17.03 2.23 -28.91
N LEU A 54 16.38 2.47 -30.05
CA LEU A 54 15.29 3.45 -30.14
C LEU A 54 14.07 3.09 -29.27
N ALA A 55 13.89 1.82 -28.92
CA ALA A 55 12.79 1.34 -28.09
C ALA A 55 13.15 1.25 -26.60
N THR A 56 14.41 1.04 -26.26
CA THR A 56 14.87 0.81 -24.87
C THR A 56 15.55 2.04 -24.24
N ALA A 57 16.02 2.99 -25.05
CA ALA A 57 16.75 4.15 -24.56
C ALA A 57 15.87 5.11 -23.74
N ARG A 58 16.52 5.82 -22.80
CA ARG A 58 15.90 6.94 -22.08
C ARG A 58 15.92 8.18 -22.97
N TRP A 59 14.78 8.85 -23.05
CA TRP A 59 14.60 10.08 -23.82
C TRP A 59 14.72 11.31 -22.92
N ARG A 60 15.33 12.36 -23.46
CA ARG A 60 15.42 13.70 -22.86
C ARG A 60 14.54 14.63 -23.69
N GLU A 61 13.70 15.40 -23.00
CA GLU A 61 12.89 16.45 -23.60
C GLU A 61 13.28 17.82 -23.02
N LYS A 62 13.56 18.79 -23.89
CA LYS A 62 13.67 20.21 -23.52
C LYS A 62 12.58 20.97 -24.25
N ASN A 63 11.85 21.83 -23.56
CA ASN A 63 10.74 22.59 -24.14
C ASN A 63 10.85 24.08 -23.83
N VAL A 64 10.45 24.90 -24.80
CA VAL A 64 10.34 26.35 -24.65
C VAL A 64 9.08 26.83 -25.37
N VAL A 65 8.43 27.87 -24.84
CA VAL A 65 7.27 28.50 -25.48
C VAL A 65 7.77 29.72 -26.26
N ILE A 66 7.57 29.69 -27.57
CA ILE A 66 7.91 30.78 -28.50
C ILE A 66 6.63 31.40 -29.07
N LYS A 67 6.63 32.69 -29.38
CA LYS A 67 5.44 33.39 -29.87
C LYS A 67 5.63 33.87 -31.31
N PHE A 68 4.63 33.62 -32.14
CA PHE A 68 4.49 34.27 -33.44
C PHE A 68 3.33 35.26 -33.34
N ALA A 69 3.62 36.56 -33.34
CA ALA A 69 2.66 37.58 -32.93
C ALA A 69 2.07 37.23 -31.55
N ASP A 70 0.75 37.11 -31.43
CA ASP A 70 0.06 36.73 -30.19
C ASP A 70 -0.12 35.22 -29.98
N PHE A 71 0.31 34.38 -30.93
CA PHE A 71 0.06 32.94 -30.86
C PHE A 71 1.24 32.17 -30.27
N PRO A 72 1.05 31.45 -29.14
CA PRO A 72 2.12 30.67 -28.51
C PRO A 72 2.29 29.28 -29.15
N PHE A 73 3.52 28.94 -29.48
CA PHE A 73 3.96 27.61 -29.89
C PHE A 73 4.90 27.01 -28.86
N MET A 74 4.83 25.71 -28.68
CA MET A 74 5.79 24.92 -27.92
C MET A 74 6.80 24.31 -28.88
N LEU A 75 8.05 24.72 -28.74
CA LEU A 75 9.19 24.09 -29.40
C LEU A 75 9.78 23.07 -28.43
N THR A 76 9.94 21.83 -28.88
CA THR A 76 10.44 20.72 -28.06
C THR A 76 11.58 20.00 -28.76
N HIS A 77 12.71 19.84 -28.06
CA HIS A 77 13.84 19.03 -28.46
C HIS A 77 13.74 17.66 -27.81
N HIS A 78 13.69 16.62 -28.64
CA HIS A 78 13.65 15.23 -28.25
C HIS A 78 14.99 14.59 -28.62
N SER A 79 15.69 13.99 -27.65
CA SER A 79 16.95 13.29 -27.90
C SER A 79 17.12 12.08 -27.00
N ILE A 80 17.78 11.03 -27.50
CA ILE A 80 18.23 9.93 -26.64
C ILE A 80 19.36 10.40 -25.70
N ILE A 81 19.35 9.94 -24.45
CA ILE A 81 20.44 10.16 -23.49
C ILE A 81 21.57 9.18 -23.81
N SER A 82 22.73 9.69 -24.20
CA SER A 82 23.97 8.93 -24.31
C SER A 82 24.72 8.96 -22.98
N ASP A 83 25.04 7.79 -22.39
CA ASP A 83 25.77 7.66 -21.12
C ASP A 83 27.19 8.26 -21.15
N THR A 84 27.67 8.69 -22.32
CA THR A 84 28.97 9.35 -22.54
C THR A 84 28.94 10.87 -22.37
N ALA A 85 27.79 11.49 -22.11
CA ALA A 85 27.63 12.95 -22.12
C ALA A 85 28.09 13.67 -20.82
N ASP A 86 28.38 12.94 -19.74
CA ASP A 86 28.81 13.50 -18.43
C ASP A 86 30.28 13.21 -18.08
N SER A 87 31.06 12.60 -18.99
CA SER A 87 32.51 12.53 -18.83
C SER A 87 33.14 13.83 -19.36
N PRO A 88 34.12 14.44 -18.64
CA PRO A 88 34.96 15.47 -19.24
C PRO A 88 35.54 14.91 -20.55
N PRO A 89 35.73 15.72 -21.60
CA PRO A 89 36.40 15.23 -22.80
C PRO A 89 37.75 14.68 -22.37
N GLU A 90 37.89 13.36 -22.36
CA GLU A 90 39.22 12.75 -22.31
C GLU A 90 39.91 13.23 -23.59
N GLU A 91 41.07 13.87 -23.43
CA GLU A 91 42.01 14.09 -24.51
C GLU A 91 42.41 12.71 -25.05
N SER A 92 41.59 12.15 -25.95
CA SER A 92 41.88 10.89 -26.58
C SER A 92 42.97 11.12 -27.61
N ALA A 93 44.14 10.62 -27.23
CA ALA A 93 45.35 10.40 -28.00
C ALA A 93 45.18 10.38 -29.53
N ASP A 94 46.06 11.14 -30.16
CA ASP A 94 46.55 11.01 -31.53
C ASP A 94 46.36 9.60 -32.10
N THR A 95 45.29 9.40 -32.87
CA THR A 95 45.29 8.39 -33.93
C THR A 95 45.53 9.13 -35.23
N ASN A 96 46.82 9.32 -35.49
CA ASN A 96 47.35 9.69 -36.79
C ASN A 96 46.95 8.61 -37.80
N THR A 97 45.85 8.83 -38.52
CA THR A 97 45.58 8.14 -39.77
C THR A 97 45.43 9.19 -40.86
N ASP A 98 46.53 9.43 -41.58
CA ASP A 98 46.58 10.07 -42.90
C ASP A 98 45.69 9.30 -43.90
N TYR A 99 44.37 9.54 -43.86
CA TYR A 99 43.46 9.17 -44.93
C TYR A 99 42.75 10.43 -45.44
N ASP A 100 43.00 10.72 -46.72
CA ASP A 100 42.37 11.70 -47.61
C ASP A 100 41.42 12.75 -46.98
N SER A 101 41.87 14.00 -46.96
CA SER A 101 41.06 15.20 -46.68
C SER A 101 39.89 15.41 -47.67
N ASP A 102 39.79 14.61 -48.72
CA ASP A 102 38.71 14.69 -49.72
C ASP A 102 37.39 14.01 -49.27
N ASP A 103 37.41 13.18 -48.21
CA ASP A 103 36.24 12.36 -47.81
C ASP A 103 35.35 13.00 -46.72
N GLU A 104 35.85 14.00 -45.99
CA GLU A 104 35.05 14.80 -45.01
C GLU A 104 33.91 15.55 -45.71
N SER A 105 34.14 16.05 -46.94
CA SER A 105 33.17 16.82 -47.73
C SER A 105 31.96 16.03 -48.25
N LYS A 106 31.98 14.69 -48.10
CA LYS A 106 30.91 13.78 -48.58
C LYS A 106 30.05 13.20 -47.47
N ARG A 107 30.34 13.47 -46.19
CA ARG A 107 29.58 12.88 -45.07
C ARG A 107 28.17 13.43 -45.00
N LEU A 108 27.21 12.50 -44.95
CA LEU A 108 25.79 12.81 -44.83
C LEU A 108 25.43 13.19 -43.38
N PRO A 109 24.41 14.03 -43.18
CA PRO A 109 23.87 14.29 -41.85
C PRO A 109 23.47 13.00 -41.14
N GLN A 110 23.73 12.96 -39.83
CA GLN A 110 23.55 11.77 -39.00
C GLN A 110 22.13 11.16 -39.07
N PHE A 111 21.10 12.00 -39.14
CA PHE A 111 19.72 11.53 -39.21
C PHE A 111 19.41 10.71 -40.48
N LEU A 112 20.16 10.93 -41.57
CA LEU A 112 20.04 10.16 -42.81
C LEU A 112 20.62 8.75 -42.65
N GLU A 113 21.66 8.60 -41.86
CA GLU A 113 22.21 7.28 -41.49
C GLU A 113 21.24 6.54 -40.56
N ASP A 114 20.70 7.23 -39.55
CA ASP A 114 19.75 6.65 -38.59
C ASP A 114 18.47 6.17 -39.28
N MET A 115 17.96 6.95 -40.23
CA MET A 115 16.79 6.61 -41.05
C MET A 115 16.97 5.29 -41.82
N MET A 116 18.21 4.94 -42.18
CA MET A 116 18.58 3.72 -42.88
C MET A 116 18.96 2.56 -41.96
N ASN A 117 19.10 2.81 -40.64
CA ASN A 117 19.40 1.77 -39.66
C ASN A 117 18.24 0.76 -39.58
N ARG A 118 18.53 -0.51 -39.89
CA ARG A 118 17.54 -1.60 -39.95
C ARG A 118 17.27 -2.28 -38.62
N ASP A 119 18.18 -2.14 -37.66
CA ASP A 119 18.13 -2.84 -36.38
C ASP A 119 17.17 -2.20 -35.37
N ASN A 120 16.58 -1.06 -35.75
CA ASN A 120 15.63 -0.29 -34.95
C ASN A 120 14.28 -0.11 -35.66
N ASP A 121 13.93 -1.02 -36.56
CA ASP A 121 12.63 -1.03 -37.22
C ASP A 121 11.49 -1.30 -36.22
N PHE A 122 10.38 -0.58 -36.37
CA PHE A 122 9.15 -0.73 -35.59
C PHE A 122 9.31 -0.64 -34.05
N PRO A 123 9.97 0.39 -33.49
CA PRO A 123 10.19 0.49 -32.04
C PRO A 123 8.87 0.51 -31.26
N ALA A 124 8.71 -0.43 -30.32
CA ALA A 124 7.47 -0.66 -29.56
C ALA A 124 7.02 0.52 -28.69
N ARG A 125 8.01 1.25 -28.15
CA ARG A 125 7.85 2.32 -27.17
C ARG A 125 8.75 3.50 -27.54
N ALA A 126 8.30 4.31 -28.50
CA ALA A 126 8.99 5.52 -28.93
C ALA A 126 7.99 6.58 -29.40
N HIS A 127 8.44 7.83 -29.51
CA HIS A 127 7.65 8.90 -30.13
C HIS A 127 7.30 8.51 -31.58
N CYS A 128 6.12 8.93 -32.06
CA CYS A 128 5.62 8.52 -33.37
C CYS A 128 6.56 8.84 -34.54
N LEU A 129 7.18 10.02 -34.54
CA LEU A 129 8.20 10.42 -35.52
C LEU A 129 9.45 9.52 -35.51
N VAL A 130 9.84 8.98 -34.36
CA VAL A 130 10.94 8.01 -34.24
C VAL A 130 10.55 6.70 -34.93
N ARG A 131 9.32 6.24 -34.70
CA ARG A 131 8.78 5.04 -35.38
C ARG A 131 8.74 5.21 -36.90
N TRP A 132 8.29 6.38 -37.37
CA TRP A 132 8.09 6.62 -38.81
C TRP A 132 9.39 6.91 -39.55
N TYR A 133 10.29 7.71 -38.98
CA TYR A 133 11.49 8.20 -39.67
C TYR A 133 12.80 7.63 -39.13
N GLY A 134 12.81 6.94 -37.98
CA GLY A 134 14.04 6.38 -37.39
C GLY A 134 14.95 7.43 -36.74
N ALA A 135 14.44 8.62 -36.43
CA ALA A 135 15.24 9.71 -35.87
C ALA A 135 15.56 9.49 -34.39
N ARG A 136 16.83 9.59 -33.99
CA ARG A 136 17.27 9.56 -32.58
C ARG A 136 17.26 10.92 -31.88
N GLU A 137 17.20 11.98 -32.67
CA GLU A 137 17.16 13.38 -32.23
C GLU A 137 16.27 14.17 -33.20
N MET A 138 15.38 15.00 -32.68
CA MET A 138 14.46 15.82 -33.48
C MET A 138 13.92 17.02 -32.73
N LEU A 139 13.44 18.01 -33.47
CA LEU A 139 12.75 19.19 -32.96
C LEU A 139 11.30 19.19 -33.43
N THR A 140 10.35 19.42 -32.52
CA THR A 140 8.93 19.53 -32.85
C THR A 140 8.38 20.89 -32.43
N LEU A 141 7.71 21.57 -33.36
CA LEU A 141 6.97 22.80 -33.14
C LEU A 141 5.47 22.49 -33.14
N ALA A 142 4.80 22.63 -32.00
CA ALA A 142 3.37 22.39 -31.84
C ALA A 142 2.66 23.61 -31.25
N PRO A 143 1.36 23.84 -31.53
CA PRO A 143 0.58 24.86 -30.83
C PRO A 143 0.61 24.62 -29.31
N ALA A 144 0.90 25.64 -28.50
CA ALA A 144 0.94 25.49 -27.04
C ALA A 144 -0.45 25.20 -26.45
N ASN A 145 -1.51 25.62 -27.16
CA ASN A 145 -2.90 25.26 -26.84
C ASN A 145 -3.42 24.20 -27.82
N PRO A 146 -3.71 22.96 -27.37
CA PRO A 146 -4.22 21.88 -28.22
C PRO A 146 -5.56 22.19 -28.91
N ARG A 147 -6.34 23.16 -28.41
CA ARG A 147 -7.66 23.52 -28.94
C ARG A 147 -7.61 24.39 -30.20
N THR A 148 -6.44 24.95 -30.54
CA THR A 148 -6.25 25.83 -31.70
C THR A 148 -5.29 25.19 -32.72
N PRO A 149 -5.74 24.20 -33.50
CA PRO A 149 -4.89 23.49 -34.44
C PRO A 149 -4.54 24.31 -35.69
N ILE A 150 -3.40 23.99 -36.32
CA ILE A 150 -2.99 24.58 -37.60
C ILE A 150 -3.64 23.77 -38.73
N THR A 151 -4.80 24.21 -39.22
CA THR A 151 -5.52 23.54 -40.33
C THR A 151 -5.30 24.20 -41.69
N CYS A 152 -4.84 25.46 -41.72
CA CYS A 152 -4.64 26.20 -42.96
C CYS A 152 -3.30 25.83 -43.61
N PRO A 153 -3.28 25.33 -44.87
CA PRO A 153 -2.04 24.96 -45.57
C PRO A 153 -1.05 26.12 -45.74
N SER A 154 -1.54 27.35 -45.88
CA SER A 154 -0.67 28.52 -46.00
C SER A 154 0.06 28.82 -44.69
N LYS A 155 -0.62 28.64 -43.54
CA LYS A 155 -0.01 28.82 -42.21
C LYS A 155 1.03 27.75 -41.91
N SER A 156 0.75 26.49 -42.25
CA SER A 156 1.72 25.41 -42.06
C SER A 156 2.97 25.61 -42.91
N ARG A 157 2.82 26.03 -44.18
CA ARG A 157 3.96 26.37 -45.04
C ARG A 157 4.75 27.57 -44.54
N LEU A 158 4.08 28.61 -44.03
CA LEU A 158 4.75 29.78 -43.44
C LEU A 158 5.61 29.36 -42.24
N LEU A 159 5.05 28.58 -41.31
CA LEU A 159 5.79 28.09 -40.15
C LEU A 159 6.95 27.19 -40.56
N LEU A 160 6.72 26.24 -41.47
CA LEU A 160 7.79 25.38 -41.99
C LEU A 160 8.90 26.21 -42.66
N SER A 161 8.55 27.21 -43.46
CA SER A 161 9.52 28.11 -44.10
C SER A 161 10.31 28.90 -43.05
N SER A 162 9.64 29.40 -42.01
CA SER A 162 10.27 30.16 -40.92
C SER A 162 11.31 29.30 -40.19
N VAL A 163 10.94 28.07 -39.85
CA VAL A 163 11.83 27.11 -39.20
C VAL A 163 12.95 26.64 -40.14
N THR A 164 12.68 26.50 -41.44
CA THR A 164 13.70 26.17 -42.45
C THR A 164 14.76 27.27 -42.53
N ILE A 165 14.35 28.55 -42.51
CA ILE A 165 15.27 29.69 -42.53
C ILE A 165 16.14 29.67 -41.28
N ALA A 166 15.53 29.53 -40.09
CA ALA A 166 16.26 29.45 -38.83
C ALA A 166 17.30 28.30 -38.83
N ALA A 167 16.91 27.13 -39.30
CA ALA A 167 17.80 25.96 -39.40
C ALA A 167 18.96 26.18 -40.38
N ASN A 168 18.70 26.82 -41.52
CA ASN A 168 19.73 27.13 -42.50
C ASN A 168 20.72 28.19 -41.99
N ASN A 169 20.22 29.25 -41.33
CA ASN A 169 21.04 30.33 -40.77
C ASN A 169 21.96 29.84 -39.65
N THR A 170 21.48 28.89 -38.84
CA THR A 170 22.22 28.30 -37.71
C THR A 170 23.03 27.05 -38.10
N ASN A 171 22.92 26.59 -39.35
CA ASN A 171 23.43 25.30 -39.82
C ASN A 171 23.02 24.13 -38.90
N CYS A 172 21.75 24.10 -38.49
CA CYS A 172 21.20 23.06 -37.62
C CYS A 172 20.93 21.79 -38.44
N GLN A 173 21.61 20.69 -38.07
CA GLN A 173 21.49 19.39 -38.73
C GLN A 173 20.42 18.47 -38.11
N VAL A 174 19.67 18.96 -37.12
CA VAL A 174 18.61 18.18 -36.45
C VAL A 174 17.29 18.34 -37.22
N PRO A 175 16.59 17.26 -37.58
CA PRO A 175 15.30 17.34 -38.26
C PRO A 175 14.27 18.13 -37.46
N LEU A 176 13.57 19.05 -38.13
CA LEU A 176 12.55 19.92 -37.55
C LEU A 176 11.18 19.59 -38.11
N PHE A 177 10.19 19.43 -37.23
CA PHE A 177 8.82 19.05 -37.58
C PHE A 177 7.83 20.08 -37.04
N VAL A 178 6.88 20.50 -37.86
CA VAL A 178 5.74 21.33 -37.47
C VAL A 178 4.50 20.44 -37.38
N GLN A 179 3.85 20.43 -36.22
CA GLN A 179 2.58 19.72 -36.04
C GLN A 179 1.46 20.48 -36.74
N VAL A 180 0.72 19.78 -37.60
CA VAL A 180 -0.40 20.32 -38.37
C VAL A 180 -1.67 19.50 -38.09
N HIS A 181 -2.83 20.05 -38.46
CA HIS A 181 -4.14 19.50 -38.10
C HIS A 181 -4.35 19.38 -36.59
N GLN A 182 -5.35 18.59 -36.17
CA GLN A 182 -5.64 18.35 -34.75
C GLN A 182 -4.50 17.53 -34.13
N GLY A 183 -4.09 17.89 -32.90
CA GLY A 183 -3.00 17.19 -32.21
C GLY A 183 -3.24 15.68 -32.05
N SER A 184 -4.51 15.26 -31.92
CA SER A 184 -4.95 13.86 -31.89
C SER A 184 -4.60 13.07 -33.15
N SER A 185 -4.62 13.72 -34.33
CA SER A 185 -4.30 13.08 -35.61
C SER A 185 -2.80 12.87 -35.85
N ARG A 186 -1.95 13.52 -35.03
CA ARG A 186 -0.49 13.41 -35.06
C ARG A 186 0.10 13.59 -36.47
N VAL A 187 -0.35 14.63 -37.18
CA VAL A 187 0.16 14.94 -38.51
C VAL A 187 1.29 15.95 -38.41
N TYR A 188 2.39 15.69 -39.11
CA TYR A 188 3.59 16.53 -39.09
C TYR A 188 4.07 16.79 -40.51
N VAL A 189 4.64 17.97 -40.72
CA VAL A 189 5.44 18.31 -41.90
C VAL A 189 6.79 18.78 -41.42
N GLY A 190 7.88 18.30 -42.00
CA GLY A 190 9.21 18.62 -41.51
C GLY A 190 10.25 18.80 -42.59
N VAL A 191 11.41 19.30 -42.17
CA VAL A 191 12.60 19.50 -43.00
C VAL A 191 13.84 19.07 -42.23
N GLY A 192 14.79 18.45 -42.93
CA GLY A 192 16.15 18.20 -42.45
C GLY A 192 17.13 18.86 -43.40
N LEU A 193 18.15 19.52 -42.85
CA LEU A 193 19.19 20.21 -43.60
C LEU A 193 20.57 19.73 -43.14
N GLY A 194 21.57 19.84 -44.00
CA GLY A 194 22.97 19.61 -43.64
C GLY A 194 23.80 19.05 -44.79
N SER A 195 25.09 19.37 -44.83
CA SER A 195 26.04 18.93 -45.86
C SER A 195 25.53 19.12 -47.30
N GLY A 196 24.78 20.19 -47.58
CA GLY A 196 24.16 20.47 -48.89
C GLY A 196 23.02 19.52 -49.29
N VAL A 197 22.46 18.78 -48.34
CA VAL A 197 21.27 17.94 -48.54
C VAL A 197 20.07 18.63 -47.90
N ARG A 198 18.93 18.55 -48.58
CA ARG A 198 17.63 18.87 -48.01
C ARG A 198 16.77 17.62 -48.02
N THR A 199 16.18 17.28 -46.88
CA THR A 199 15.22 16.18 -46.75
C THR A 199 13.86 16.72 -46.37
N ASP A 200 12.86 16.49 -47.22
CA ASP A 200 11.48 16.88 -46.93
C ASP A 200 10.75 15.70 -46.28
N PHE A 201 10.22 15.94 -45.07
CA PHE A 201 9.40 14.98 -44.33
C PHE A 201 7.93 15.29 -44.55
N ASN A 202 7.26 14.42 -45.30
CA ASN A 202 5.86 14.56 -45.68
C ASN A 202 5.02 13.46 -45.03
N MET A 203 3.77 13.78 -44.76
CA MET A 203 2.80 12.86 -44.19
C MET A 203 1.44 13.01 -44.84
N VAL A 204 0.78 11.87 -45.06
CA VAL A 204 -0.61 11.77 -45.48
C VAL A 204 -1.35 10.94 -44.43
N TYR A 205 -2.53 11.42 -44.03
CA TYR A 205 -3.44 10.74 -43.12
C TYR A 205 -4.83 10.64 -43.76
N LEU A 206 -5.35 9.43 -43.87
CA LEU A 206 -6.69 9.12 -44.40
C LEU A 206 -7.37 8.13 -43.45
N LYS A 207 -8.71 8.08 -43.47
CA LYS A 207 -9.46 7.06 -42.71
C LYS A 207 -9.38 5.67 -43.32
N HIS A 208 -9.29 5.59 -44.65
CA HIS A 208 -9.20 4.33 -45.38
C HIS A 208 -8.06 4.40 -46.40
N PRO A 209 -7.30 3.30 -46.58
CA PRO A 209 -6.27 3.24 -47.59
C PRO A 209 -6.90 3.29 -48.99
N PRO A 210 -6.33 4.05 -49.94
CA PRO A 210 -6.66 3.90 -51.35
C PRO A 210 -6.47 2.44 -51.81
N PRO A 211 -7.26 1.90 -52.75
CA PRO A 211 -7.18 0.50 -53.17
C PRO A 211 -5.77 0.09 -53.60
N GLN A 212 -5.07 0.97 -54.33
CA GLN A 212 -3.68 0.72 -54.73
C GLN A 212 -2.68 0.70 -53.57
N CYS A 213 -2.96 1.34 -52.43
CA CYS A 213 -2.05 1.40 -51.28
C CYS A 213 -2.37 0.34 -50.21
N SER A 214 -3.16 -0.68 -50.57
CA SER A 214 -3.61 -1.72 -49.65
C SER A 214 -2.61 -2.88 -49.48
N HIS A 215 -1.59 -2.94 -50.32
CA HIS A 215 -0.58 -3.99 -50.43
C HIS A 215 0.78 -3.40 -50.84
N LEU A 216 1.86 -4.17 -50.69
CA LEU A 216 3.22 -3.70 -50.95
C LEU A 216 3.44 -3.22 -52.39
N ALA A 217 2.92 -3.93 -53.40
CA ALA A 217 3.17 -3.58 -54.81
C ALA A 217 2.75 -2.14 -55.14
N GLY A 218 1.54 -1.71 -54.77
CA GLY A 218 1.15 -0.33 -55.04
C GLY A 218 1.78 0.70 -54.09
N LEU A 219 2.26 0.31 -52.89
CA LEU A 219 3.15 1.17 -52.10
C LEU A 219 4.51 1.37 -52.78
N LEU A 220 5.08 0.32 -53.37
CA LEU A 220 6.31 0.41 -54.18
C LEU A 220 6.09 1.33 -55.39
N ASP A 221 4.95 1.25 -56.06
CA ASP A 221 4.62 2.15 -57.17
C ASP A 221 4.56 3.61 -56.71
N VAL A 222 3.92 3.91 -55.58
CA VAL A 222 3.90 5.27 -55.00
C VAL A 222 5.31 5.76 -54.67
N PHE A 223 6.14 4.89 -54.08
CA PHE A 223 7.51 5.23 -53.70
C PHE A 223 8.39 5.52 -54.93
N ARG A 224 8.36 4.64 -55.94
CA ARG A 224 9.12 4.79 -57.20
C ARG A 224 8.66 6.00 -58.01
N ASN A 225 7.35 6.23 -58.10
CA ASN A 225 6.79 7.41 -58.78
C ASN A 225 7.25 8.71 -58.12
N LYS A 226 7.37 8.72 -56.78
CA LYS A 226 7.84 9.90 -56.04
C LYS A 226 9.33 10.16 -56.24
N LEU A 227 10.13 9.10 -56.36
CA LEU A 227 11.57 9.17 -56.62
C LEU A 227 11.92 9.38 -58.09
N GLN A 228 10.95 9.25 -59.01
CA GLN A 228 11.19 9.24 -60.46
C GLN A 228 12.26 8.20 -60.87
N CYS A 229 12.27 7.04 -60.20
CA CYS A 229 13.27 6.00 -60.40
C CYS A 229 13.31 5.51 -61.86
N THR A 230 14.51 5.47 -62.44
CA THR A 230 14.77 4.79 -63.72
C THR A 230 15.06 3.30 -63.48
N VAL A 231 14.97 2.47 -64.53
CA VAL A 231 15.13 1.00 -64.50
C VAL A 231 16.49 0.53 -63.92
N THR A 232 17.45 1.43 -63.71
CA THR A 232 18.80 1.14 -63.19
C THR A 232 19.00 1.39 -61.68
N SER A 233 17.93 1.70 -60.92
CA SER A 233 18.05 1.94 -59.47
C SER A 233 18.33 0.66 -58.67
N GLN A 234 19.01 0.78 -57.52
CA GLN A 234 19.12 -0.32 -56.57
C GLN A 234 17.73 -0.77 -56.09
N PRO A 235 17.53 -2.08 -55.85
CA PRO A 235 16.25 -2.60 -55.40
C PRO A 235 15.87 -2.00 -54.05
N VAL A 236 14.57 -1.74 -53.88
CA VAL A 236 14.04 -1.21 -52.62
C VAL A 236 14.13 -2.28 -51.53
N LEU A 237 14.68 -1.90 -50.38
CA LEU A 237 14.66 -2.72 -49.18
C LEU A 237 13.35 -2.50 -48.44
N VAL A 238 12.67 -3.59 -48.11
CA VAL A 238 11.35 -3.60 -47.50
C VAL A 238 11.40 -4.32 -46.16
N SER A 239 10.95 -3.67 -45.10
CA SER A 239 10.59 -4.32 -43.84
C SER A 239 9.07 -4.32 -43.69
N VAL A 240 8.49 -5.47 -43.39
CA VAL A 240 7.04 -5.63 -43.21
C VAL A 240 6.75 -6.15 -41.81
N ARG A 241 5.72 -5.61 -41.16
CA ARG A 241 5.23 -6.08 -39.86
C ARG A 241 3.71 -6.21 -39.87
N PHE A 242 3.21 -7.42 -39.64
CA PHE A 242 1.79 -7.70 -39.48
C PHE A 242 1.48 -7.96 -38.01
N THR A 243 0.49 -7.24 -37.48
CA THR A 243 0.08 -7.33 -36.07
C THR A 243 -1.29 -8.01 -35.97
N TYR A 244 -1.35 -9.05 -35.15
CA TYR A 244 -2.53 -9.83 -34.80
C TYR A 244 -2.89 -9.54 -33.34
N VAL A 245 -4.17 -9.36 -33.05
CA VAL A 245 -4.63 -8.96 -31.72
C VAL A 245 -5.59 -10.02 -31.19
N LEU A 246 -5.25 -10.60 -30.06
CA LEU A 246 -6.13 -11.46 -29.29
C LEU A 246 -6.83 -10.60 -28.22
N LYS A 247 -8.14 -10.41 -28.36
CA LYS A 247 -8.99 -9.69 -27.40
C LYS A 247 -9.83 -10.62 -26.54
N GLU A 248 -10.30 -11.70 -27.15
CA GLU A 248 -11.16 -12.69 -26.50
C GLU A 248 -10.28 -13.85 -26.02
N TRP A 249 -10.25 -14.05 -24.71
CA TRP A 249 -9.51 -15.13 -24.07
C TRP A 249 -10.46 -16.33 -23.88
N PRO A 250 -10.25 -17.43 -24.60
CA PRO A 250 -11.13 -18.58 -24.55
C PRO A 250 -10.99 -19.31 -23.20
N HIS A 251 -12.12 -19.50 -22.50
CA HIS A 251 -12.28 -20.40 -21.34
C HIS A 251 -11.40 -20.18 -20.09
N THR A 252 -10.84 -19.00 -19.84
CA THR A 252 -10.15 -18.72 -18.58
C THR A 252 -10.99 -17.83 -17.67
N LEU A 253 -11.89 -18.43 -16.89
CA LEU A 253 -12.45 -17.78 -15.69
C LEU A 253 -11.33 -17.68 -14.64
N TRP A 254 -10.39 -16.76 -14.86
CA TRP A 254 -9.31 -16.46 -13.91
C TRP A 254 -9.76 -15.43 -12.85
N THR A 255 -10.76 -14.62 -13.18
CA THR A 255 -11.30 -13.57 -12.31
C THR A 255 -11.71 -14.15 -10.97
N GLN A 256 -11.26 -13.53 -9.90
CA GLN A 256 -11.69 -13.89 -8.56
C GLN A 256 -13.11 -13.37 -8.35
N GLN A 257 -14.00 -14.20 -7.81
CA GLN A 257 -15.28 -13.70 -7.32
C GLN A 257 -15.10 -13.20 -5.88
N PRO A 258 -15.86 -12.17 -5.46
CA PRO A 258 -15.95 -11.84 -4.05
C PRO A 258 -16.29 -13.09 -3.24
N PRO A 259 -15.72 -13.26 -2.03
CA PRO A 259 -16.12 -14.34 -1.14
C PRO A 259 -17.64 -14.33 -0.97
N ASP A 260 -18.31 -15.43 -1.30
CA ASP A 260 -19.74 -15.58 -1.08
C ASP A 260 -19.99 -15.72 0.42
N PHE A 261 -20.39 -14.63 1.06
CA PHE A 261 -20.60 -14.57 2.49
C PHE A 261 -21.74 -15.50 2.94
N ASP A 262 -22.71 -15.84 2.10
CA ASP A 262 -23.82 -16.75 2.47
C ASP A 262 -23.42 -18.23 2.30
N ALA A 263 -22.67 -18.57 1.24
CA ALA A 263 -22.20 -19.93 1.00
C ALA A 263 -21.04 -20.35 1.91
N THR A 264 -20.15 -19.41 2.28
CA THR A 264 -19.03 -19.66 3.21
C THR A 264 -19.49 -19.95 4.64
N LEU A 265 -20.72 -19.56 5.00
CA LEU A 265 -21.30 -19.79 6.32
C LEU A 265 -22.00 -21.15 6.48
N THR A 266 -22.34 -21.84 5.39
CA THR A 266 -23.31 -22.95 5.44
C THR A 266 -22.75 -24.37 5.26
N GLU A 267 -21.70 -24.62 4.44
CA GLU A 267 -21.27 -26.02 4.20
C GLU A 267 -19.75 -26.30 4.21
N VAL A 268 -18.86 -25.30 4.10
CA VAL A 268 -17.39 -25.53 4.15
C VAL A 268 -16.65 -24.32 4.76
N GLY A 269 -16.57 -24.26 6.09
CA GLY A 269 -15.49 -23.61 6.85
C GLY A 269 -15.40 -22.07 6.86
N PHE A 270 -15.57 -21.49 8.05
CA PHE A 270 -15.18 -20.15 8.51
C PHE A 270 -13.68 -19.78 8.33
N SER A 271 -12.90 -20.54 7.56
CA SER A 271 -11.45 -20.39 7.41
C SER A 271 -11.00 -19.09 6.74
N ASP A 272 -11.90 -18.41 6.00
CA ASP A 272 -11.55 -17.23 5.20
C ASP A 272 -11.81 -15.89 5.91
N LEU A 273 -12.56 -15.86 7.02
CA LEU A 273 -12.83 -14.64 7.79
C LEU A 273 -11.54 -14.03 8.40
N GLY A 274 -10.51 -14.84 8.59
CA GLY A 274 -9.19 -14.41 9.08
C GLY A 274 -8.25 -13.84 8.03
N LYS A 275 -8.64 -13.85 6.75
CA LYS A 275 -7.81 -13.37 5.63
C LYS A 275 -8.55 -12.31 4.83
N LEU A 276 -7.81 -11.29 4.38
CA LEU A 276 -8.34 -10.35 3.41
C LEU A 276 -8.36 -11.01 2.02
N PRO A 277 -9.43 -10.78 1.24
CA PRO A 277 -9.51 -11.29 -0.12
C PRO A 277 -8.48 -10.59 -1.00
N PHE A 278 -8.13 -11.23 -2.12
CA PHE A 278 -7.05 -10.78 -3.00
C PHE A 278 -7.33 -11.23 -4.43
N GLY A 279 -6.97 -10.38 -5.39
CA GLY A 279 -7.02 -10.69 -6.82
C GLY A 279 -8.01 -9.80 -7.57
N ALA A 280 -7.93 -9.81 -8.89
CA ALA A 280 -8.75 -8.93 -9.72
C ALA A 280 -10.13 -9.53 -10.06
N LEU A 281 -11.16 -8.69 -9.97
CA LEU A 281 -12.55 -9.01 -10.31
C LEU A 281 -12.77 -9.09 -11.82
N SER A 282 -11.92 -8.41 -12.59
CA SER A 282 -11.88 -8.50 -14.04
C SER A 282 -10.48 -8.87 -14.52
N ASP A 283 -10.36 -9.37 -15.74
CA ASP A 283 -9.06 -9.73 -16.28
C ASP A 283 -8.13 -8.49 -16.37
N PRO A 284 -6.97 -8.50 -15.68
CA PRO A 284 -6.02 -7.39 -15.72
C PRO A 284 -5.25 -7.29 -17.06
N VAL A 285 -5.48 -8.22 -17.99
CA VAL A 285 -4.90 -8.24 -19.33
C VAL A 285 -6.01 -8.04 -20.36
N SER A 286 -5.94 -6.92 -21.08
CA SER A 286 -6.93 -6.58 -22.11
C SER A 286 -6.66 -7.28 -23.45
N GLU A 287 -5.42 -7.20 -23.95
CA GLU A 287 -5.09 -7.70 -25.29
C GLU A 287 -3.68 -8.33 -25.31
N LEU A 288 -3.50 -9.34 -26.17
CA LEU A 288 -2.18 -9.85 -26.54
C LEU A 288 -1.94 -9.56 -28.02
N HIS A 289 -0.91 -8.75 -28.29
CA HIS A 289 -0.49 -8.38 -29.63
C HIS A 289 0.65 -9.27 -30.06
N VAL A 290 0.51 -9.93 -31.22
CA VAL A 290 1.54 -10.76 -31.83
C VAL A 290 1.94 -10.13 -33.15
N SER A 291 3.22 -9.88 -33.35
CA SER A 291 3.74 -9.24 -34.55
C SER A 291 4.66 -10.18 -35.32
N ALA A 292 4.25 -10.53 -36.53
CA ALA A 292 5.07 -11.26 -37.50
C ALA A 292 5.83 -10.23 -38.35
N THR A 293 7.17 -10.30 -38.34
CA THR A 293 8.04 -9.32 -38.98
C THR A 293 8.98 -9.97 -39.99
N TRP A 294 9.03 -9.40 -41.19
CA TRP A 294 10.01 -9.69 -42.24
C TRP A 294 10.96 -8.50 -42.37
N PRO A 295 12.12 -8.52 -41.69
CA PRO A 295 13.03 -7.39 -41.65
C PRO A 295 13.89 -7.33 -42.92
N CYS A 296 13.92 -6.16 -43.57
CA CYS A 296 14.90 -5.79 -44.60
C CYS A 296 15.06 -6.82 -45.75
N VAL A 297 13.95 -7.21 -46.36
CA VAL A 297 13.88 -8.08 -47.54
C VAL A 297 14.00 -7.24 -48.82
N SER A 298 14.63 -7.78 -49.88
CA SER A 298 14.63 -7.11 -51.20
C SER A 298 13.24 -7.20 -51.84
N GLU A 299 12.81 -6.16 -52.55
CA GLU A 299 11.54 -6.16 -53.29
C GLU A 299 11.41 -7.31 -54.30
N ASP A 300 12.51 -7.85 -54.82
CA ASP A 300 12.50 -8.96 -55.79
C ASP A 300 12.15 -10.33 -55.16
N VAL A 301 12.24 -10.43 -53.83
CA VAL A 301 12.09 -11.70 -53.10
C VAL A 301 10.67 -11.91 -52.59
N LEU A 302 9.89 -10.83 -52.47
CA LEU A 302 8.60 -10.82 -51.80
C LEU A 302 7.51 -10.30 -52.73
N VAL A 303 6.48 -11.10 -52.98
CA VAL A 303 5.28 -10.67 -53.71
C VAL A 303 4.14 -10.40 -52.72
N ASP A 304 3.60 -9.19 -52.73
CA ASP A 304 2.38 -8.82 -51.99
C ASP A 304 1.51 -7.87 -52.82
N SER A 305 0.41 -8.44 -53.33
CA SER A 305 -0.57 -7.84 -54.25
C SER A 305 -1.99 -8.13 -53.77
N ASP A 306 -2.97 -7.54 -54.45
CA ASP A 306 -4.39 -7.83 -54.25
C ASP A 306 -4.80 -9.27 -54.59
N VAL A 307 -4.05 -9.96 -55.46
CA VAL A 307 -4.33 -11.34 -55.89
C VAL A 307 -3.53 -12.39 -55.11
N TYR A 308 -2.27 -12.08 -54.78
CA TYR A 308 -1.35 -13.04 -54.15
C TYR A 308 -0.40 -12.34 -53.18
N SER A 309 -0.11 -13.00 -52.06
CA SER A 309 0.81 -12.51 -51.03
C SER A 309 1.64 -13.65 -50.43
N ASP A 310 2.96 -13.48 -50.41
CA ASP A 310 3.94 -14.36 -49.73
C ASP A 310 3.98 -14.14 -48.20
N LEU A 311 3.28 -13.12 -47.69
CA LEU A 311 3.31 -12.68 -46.30
C LEU A 311 2.42 -13.52 -45.37
N ASP A 312 2.69 -14.83 -45.30
CA ASP A 312 2.10 -15.73 -44.31
C ASP A 312 2.86 -15.63 -42.97
N PRO A 313 2.21 -15.31 -41.83
CA PRO A 313 2.90 -15.21 -40.55
C PRO A 313 3.74 -16.44 -40.17
N VAL A 314 3.42 -17.65 -40.66
CA VAL A 314 4.22 -18.87 -40.42
C VAL A 314 5.58 -18.85 -41.15
N SER A 315 5.71 -18.07 -42.22
CA SER A 315 6.97 -17.86 -42.95
C SER A 315 7.83 -16.73 -42.37
N ALA A 316 7.29 -15.93 -41.45
CA ALA A 316 7.98 -14.77 -40.90
C ALA A 316 9.20 -15.16 -40.06
N PRO A 317 10.38 -14.55 -40.28
CA PRO A 317 11.60 -14.89 -39.56
C PRO A 317 11.61 -14.42 -38.10
N LEU A 318 10.82 -13.41 -37.75
CA LEU A 318 10.77 -12.84 -36.41
C LEU A 318 9.32 -12.72 -35.92
N TRP A 319 9.06 -13.28 -34.74
CA TRP A 319 7.82 -13.07 -34.00
C TRP A 319 8.11 -12.32 -32.71
N THR A 320 7.32 -11.29 -32.43
CA THR A 320 7.33 -10.58 -31.16
C THR A 320 5.94 -10.56 -30.54
N ALA A 321 5.87 -10.51 -29.22
CA ALA A 321 4.63 -10.45 -28.47
C ALA A 321 4.65 -9.27 -27.50
N ARG A 322 3.49 -8.63 -27.34
CA ARG A 322 3.28 -7.50 -26.44
C ARG A 322 1.98 -7.69 -25.68
N LEU A 323 2.05 -7.51 -24.37
CA LEU A 323 0.88 -7.54 -23.49
C LEU A 323 0.32 -6.13 -23.32
N ILE A 324 -0.99 -5.96 -23.46
CA ILE A 324 -1.70 -4.73 -23.14
C ILE A 324 -2.50 -4.96 -21.86
N ALA A 325 -2.05 -4.32 -20.78
CA ALA A 325 -2.76 -4.35 -19.51
C ALA A 325 -4.08 -3.58 -19.59
N ALA A 326 -5.11 -4.06 -18.89
CA ALA A 326 -6.33 -3.30 -18.69
C ALA A 326 -6.03 -2.03 -17.86
N PRO A 327 -6.64 -0.88 -18.18
CA PRO A 327 -6.52 0.31 -17.35
C PRO A 327 -7.24 0.05 -16.02
N SER A 328 -6.50 0.14 -14.90
CA SER A 328 -7.02 0.08 -13.52
C SER A 328 -8.03 -1.07 -13.28
N PRO A 329 -7.58 -2.34 -13.22
CA PRO A 329 -8.45 -3.47 -12.94
C PRO A 329 -9.00 -3.39 -11.50
N PRO A 330 -10.32 -3.54 -11.27
CA PRO A 330 -10.89 -3.68 -9.93
C PRO A 330 -10.29 -4.90 -9.24
N CYS A 331 -9.78 -4.71 -8.02
CA CYS A 331 -9.18 -5.78 -7.23
C CYS A 331 -9.77 -5.85 -5.83
N LEU A 332 -9.88 -7.06 -5.30
CA LEU A 332 -10.59 -7.33 -4.06
C LEU A 332 -9.92 -6.69 -2.84
N LEU A 333 -8.60 -6.80 -2.69
CA LEU A 333 -7.93 -6.23 -1.51
C LEU A 333 -8.07 -4.71 -1.52
N SER A 334 -7.86 -4.07 -2.68
CA SER A 334 -7.98 -2.62 -2.80
C SER A 334 -9.41 -2.11 -2.58
N GLU A 335 -10.44 -2.80 -3.06
CA GLU A 335 -11.84 -2.44 -2.83
C GLU A 335 -12.21 -2.51 -1.35
N TYR A 336 -11.86 -3.60 -0.67
CA TYR A 336 -12.13 -3.77 0.78
C TYR A 336 -11.44 -2.69 1.60
N LEU A 337 -10.19 -2.35 1.27
CA LEU A 337 -9.45 -1.29 1.97
C LEU A 337 -10.00 0.11 1.69
N THR A 338 -10.45 0.36 0.46
CA THR A 338 -11.02 1.65 0.07
C THR A 338 -12.34 1.90 0.77
N GLU A 339 -13.22 0.90 0.82
CA GLU A 339 -14.49 1.01 1.56
C GLU A 339 -14.29 1.11 3.07
N PHE A 340 -13.29 0.39 3.62
CA PHE A 340 -12.92 0.54 5.03
C PHE A 340 -12.45 1.98 5.34
N LEU A 341 -11.66 2.59 4.44
CA LEU A 341 -11.25 3.99 4.56
C LEU A 341 -12.41 4.97 4.45
N ASP A 342 -13.40 4.70 3.60
CA ASP A 342 -14.60 5.54 3.50
C ASP A 342 -15.44 5.50 4.78
N VAL A 343 -15.50 4.35 5.46
CA VAL A 343 -16.10 4.24 6.80
C VAL A 343 -15.31 5.04 7.85
N CYS A 344 -13.96 5.02 7.81
CA CYS A 344 -13.11 5.81 8.71
C CYS A 344 -13.40 7.32 8.65
N ARG A 345 -13.88 7.83 7.51
CA ARG A 345 -14.23 9.25 7.33
C ARG A 345 -15.56 9.65 7.97
N SER A 346 -16.34 8.68 8.45
CA SER A 346 -17.62 8.92 9.10
C SER A 346 -17.44 9.36 10.54
N ASN A 347 -18.02 10.52 10.89
CA ASN A 347 -18.08 11.03 12.26
C ASN A 347 -19.43 10.75 12.94
N LEU A 348 -20.24 9.84 12.37
CA LEU A 348 -21.55 9.49 12.94
C LEU A 348 -21.39 8.60 14.17
N SER A 349 -22.23 8.84 15.18
CA SER A 349 -22.37 7.97 16.34
C SER A 349 -23.20 6.73 16.02
N ILE A 350 -23.07 5.67 16.83
CA ILE A 350 -23.88 4.44 16.71
C ILE A 350 -25.39 4.79 16.76
N ALA A 351 -25.78 5.76 17.61
CA ALA A 351 -27.16 6.26 17.73
C ALA A 351 -27.72 6.78 16.41
N GLN A 352 -26.89 7.52 15.67
CA GLN A 352 -27.29 8.16 14.42
C GLN A 352 -27.37 7.17 13.27
N VAL A 353 -26.61 6.08 13.33
CA VAL A 353 -26.56 5.04 12.29
C VAL A 353 -27.64 3.97 12.49
N LEU A 354 -27.80 3.44 13.71
CA LEU A 354 -28.72 2.35 14.02
C LEU A 354 -30.05 2.82 14.63
N GLY A 355 -30.12 4.09 15.04
CA GLY A 355 -31.27 4.68 15.73
C GLY A 355 -31.18 4.57 17.27
N PRO A 356 -31.87 5.45 18.01
CA PRO A 356 -31.79 5.53 19.48
C PRO A 356 -32.37 4.29 20.18
N ALA A 357 -33.23 3.51 19.52
CA ALA A 357 -33.78 2.27 20.06
C ALA A 357 -32.71 1.19 20.27
N PHE A 358 -31.56 1.29 19.58
CA PHE A 358 -30.46 0.32 19.64
C PHE A 358 -29.51 0.56 20.83
N LEU A 359 -29.62 1.69 21.56
CA LEU A 359 -28.67 2.10 22.61
C LEU A 359 -29.18 1.95 24.05
N HIS A 360 -30.38 1.42 24.26
CA HIS A 360 -31.05 1.46 25.56
C HIS A 360 -30.33 0.66 26.67
N ASP A 361 -29.31 -0.13 26.32
CA ASP A 361 -28.54 -0.99 27.23
C ASP A 361 -27.17 -0.40 27.65
N LEU A 362 -26.78 0.80 27.20
CA LEU A 362 -25.43 1.35 27.44
C LEU A 362 -25.32 2.38 28.59
N ASP A 363 -26.43 2.92 29.12
CA ASP A 363 -26.42 4.03 30.10
C ASP A 363 -27.00 3.64 31.48
N PRO A 364 -26.20 3.71 32.56
CA PRO A 364 -26.64 3.43 33.93
C PRO A 364 -27.07 4.71 34.70
N ASP A 365 -27.67 5.70 34.05
CA ASP A 365 -28.09 6.94 34.74
C ASP A 365 -29.41 6.74 35.53
N PRO A 366 -29.44 6.83 36.87
CA PRO A 366 -30.61 6.50 37.70
C PRO A 366 -31.81 7.44 37.49
N ASP A 367 -31.58 8.71 37.12
CA ASP A 367 -32.67 9.69 37.00
C ASP A 367 -33.52 9.52 35.72
N HIS A 368 -32.95 8.88 34.69
CA HIS A 368 -33.69 8.50 33.48
C HIS A 368 -34.56 7.23 33.65
N GLN A 369 -34.41 6.49 34.76
CA GLN A 369 -35.13 5.24 35.01
C GLN A 369 -36.61 5.47 35.38
N ILE A 370 -36.95 6.60 36.02
CA ILE A 370 -38.33 6.83 36.50
C ILE A 370 -39.25 7.27 35.35
N SER A 371 -38.76 8.12 34.44
CA SER A 371 -39.53 8.57 33.27
C SER A 371 -39.67 7.47 32.21
N SER A 372 -38.68 6.57 32.09
CA SER A 372 -38.73 5.43 31.17
C SER A 372 -39.47 4.20 31.71
N ALA A 373 -39.69 4.10 33.03
CA ALA A 373 -40.39 2.97 33.66
C ALA A 373 -41.86 2.83 33.23
N LEU A 374 -42.56 3.93 32.95
CA LEU A 374 -43.93 3.90 32.44
C LEU A 374 -44.01 3.53 30.94
N ASP A 375 -43.01 3.92 30.16
CA ASP A 375 -42.93 3.59 28.73
C ASP A 375 -42.51 2.12 28.51
N ARG A 376 -41.71 1.54 29.43
CA ARG A 376 -41.35 0.11 29.51
C ARG A 376 -42.53 -0.84 29.77
N LEU A 377 -43.67 -0.34 30.27
CA LEU A 377 -44.89 -1.13 30.49
C LEU A 377 -45.76 -1.27 29.23
N THR A 378 -45.47 -0.52 28.14
CA THR A 378 -46.37 -0.42 26.98
C THR A 378 -45.77 -0.88 25.65
N LYS A 379 -44.50 -1.30 25.59
CA LYS A 379 -43.84 -1.75 24.34
C LYS A 379 -43.11 -3.09 24.54
N PRO A 380 -43.16 -4.02 23.56
CA PRO A 380 -42.47 -5.30 23.66
C PRO A 380 -40.94 -5.11 23.64
N ALA A 381 -40.25 -5.79 24.56
CA ALA A 381 -38.81 -5.70 24.78
C ALA A 381 -38.01 -6.42 23.69
N VAL A 382 -36.96 -5.77 23.18
CA VAL A 382 -35.95 -6.37 22.28
C VAL A 382 -35.01 -7.26 23.12
N PRO A 383 -34.70 -8.50 22.71
CA PRO A 383 -33.78 -9.36 23.45
C PRO A 383 -32.31 -9.06 23.11
N SER A 384 -31.49 -8.82 24.13
CA SER A 384 -30.03 -8.77 24.04
C SER A 384 -29.41 -10.18 23.86
N LEU A 385 -28.14 -10.25 23.43
CA LEU A 385 -27.37 -11.49 23.25
C LEU A 385 -27.29 -12.31 24.55
N SER A 386 -27.28 -11.66 25.72
CA SER A 386 -27.37 -12.28 27.04
C SER A 386 -28.71 -13.00 27.29
N ALA A 387 -29.81 -12.60 26.63
CA ALA A 387 -31.09 -13.29 26.66
C ALA A 387 -31.18 -14.45 25.64
N VAL A 388 -30.51 -14.35 24.49
CA VAL A 388 -30.48 -15.37 23.43
C VAL A 388 -29.55 -16.54 23.81
N VAL A 389 -28.33 -16.26 24.29
CA VAL A 389 -27.38 -17.26 24.79
C VAL A 389 -27.88 -17.89 26.10
N GLY A 390 -28.59 -17.13 26.93
CA GLY A 390 -29.26 -17.63 28.15
C GLY A 390 -30.37 -18.65 27.88
N ARG A 391 -31.07 -18.58 26.72
CA ARG A 391 -32.09 -19.58 26.33
C ARG A 391 -31.48 -20.93 25.96
N VAL A 392 -30.30 -20.95 25.34
CA VAL A 392 -29.56 -22.19 25.04
C VAL A 392 -29.02 -22.81 26.33
N ARG A 393 -28.50 -22.00 27.26
CA ARG A 393 -27.98 -22.45 28.57
C ARG A 393 -29.04 -23.07 29.50
N ARG A 394 -30.33 -22.69 29.38
CA ARG A 394 -31.42 -23.27 30.20
C ARG A 394 -32.01 -24.57 29.62
N SER A 395 -31.77 -24.86 28.34
CA SER A 395 -32.26 -26.09 27.69
C SER A 395 -31.45 -27.33 28.08
N THR A 396 -30.13 -27.17 28.26
CA THR A 396 -29.21 -28.28 28.58
C THR A 396 -29.28 -28.73 30.04
N HIS A 397 -29.71 -27.87 30.98
CA HIS A 397 -29.79 -28.23 32.40
C HIS A 397 -31.11 -28.92 32.80
N ARG A 398 -32.11 -28.98 31.92
CA ARG A 398 -33.42 -29.62 32.21
C ARG A 398 -33.54 -31.05 31.69
N GLN A 399 -32.49 -31.60 31.06
CA GLN A 399 -32.49 -32.93 30.46
C GLN A 399 -31.77 -34.02 31.30
N GLN A 400 -31.59 -33.79 32.61
CA GLN A 400 -31.01 -34.79 33.53
C GLN A 400 -31.89 -35.21 34.72
N GLN A 401 -33.14 -34.74 34.83
CA GLN A 401 -34.08 -35.24 35.84
C GLN A 401 -35.49 -35.37 35.27
N HIS A 402 -35.78 -36.52 34.65
CA HIS A 402 -36.99 -37.32 34.91
C HIS A 402 -37.02 -38.53 33.97
N THR A 403 -36.63 -39.69 34.51
CA THR A 403 -36.96 -41.01 33.98
C THR A 403 -38.22 -41.52 34.70
N ASN A 404 -39.28 -41.85 33.95
CA ASN A 404 -40.17 -43.02 34.12
C ASN A 404 -41.51 -42.86 33.36
N LYS A 405 -41.60 -43.49 32.17
CA LYS A 405 -42.69 -44.27 31.50
C LYS A 405 -44.19 -43.92 31.68
N PRO A 406 -45.11 -44.40 30.80
CA PRO A 406 -45.01 -44.70 29.35
C PRO A 406 -46.22 -44.23 28.48
N GLN A 407 -45.98 -44.19 27.15
CA GLN A 407 -46.88 -44.48 26.01
C GLN A 407 -48.37 -44.08 26.03
N HIS A 408 -48.75 -43.20 25.11
CA HIS A 408 -49.89 -43.44 24.19
C HIS A 408 -49.73 -42.64 22.88
N GLN A 409 -49.78 -43.37 21.76
CA GLN A 409 -50.05 -42.87 20.40
C GLN A 409 -51.57 -42.62 20.26
N PRO A 410 -52.04 -41.69 19.40
CA PRO A 410 -52.17 -42.06 17.98
C PRO A 410 -52.04 -40.93 16.92
N THR A 411 -51.52 -41.35 15.77
CA THR A 411 -51.82 -41.06 14.34
C THR A 411 -52.59 -39.79 13.87
N ASN A 412 -52.00 -39.18 12.82
CA ASN A 412 -52.57 -38.65 11.55
C ASN A 412 -53.79 -37.69 11.56
N THR A 413 -53.65 -36.52 10.93
CA THR A 413 -54.13 -36.24 9.55
C THR A 413 -53.96 -34.76 9.15
N ASN A 414 -53.29 -34.57 8.00
CA ASN A 414 -53.60 -33.69 6.86
C ASN A 414 -54.30 -32.31 6.97
N THR A 415 -53.72 -31.43 6.14
CA THR A 415 -54.33 -30.44 5.20
C THR A 415 -54.70 -29.03 5.68
N ASN A 416 -53.96 -28.08 5.07
CA ASN A 416 -54.39 -26.85 4.40
C ASN A 416 -55.37 -25.92 5.12
N ASN A 417 -54.88 -24.72 5.44
CA ASN A 417 -55.63 -23.52 5.06
C ASN A 417 -54.71 -22.32 4.83
N THR A 418 -54.72 -21.86 3.58
CA THR A 418 -54.14 -20.63 3.08
C THR A 418 -55.07 -19.46 3.42
N GLN A 419 -54.47 -18.28 3.60
CA GLN A 419 -55.11 -16.95 3.54
C GLN A 419 -56.05 -16.56 4.69
N GLN A 420 -55.48 -15.87 5.69
CA GLN A 420 -56.05 -14.64 6.23
C GLN A 420 -54.97 -13.79 6.93
N GLN A 421 -54.71 -12.61 6.33
CA GLN A 421 -54.27 -11.35 6.97
C GLN A 421 -52.98 -11.40 7.81
N GLN A 422 -51.79 -11.09 7.28
CA GLN A 422 -51.35 -9.77 6.76
C GLN A 422 -51.61 -8.62 7.75
N GLN A 423 -50.86 -8.60 8.85
CA GLN A 423 -50.34 -7.44 9.60
C GLN A 423 -49.59 -7.92 10.85
N GLN A 424 -48.36 -8.41 10.65
CA GLN A 424 -47.35 -8.59 11.71
C GLN A 424 -46.00 -8.83 11.00
N SER A 425 -45.48 -7.77 10.38
CA SER A 425 -44.16 -7.77 9.77
C SER A 425 -43.54 -6.41 9.99
N GLY A 426 -42.47 -6.36 10.80
CA GLY A 426 -41.57 -5.22 10.91
C GLY A 426 -41.30 -4.79 12.35
N SER A 427 -40.30 -5.40 13.01
CA SER A 427 -39.38 -4.73 13.95
C SER A 427 -38.37 -5.66 14.66
N GLU A 428 -37.88 -6.75 14.04
CA GLU A 428 -36.90 -7.65 14.70
C GLU A 428 -35.79 -8.07 13.73
N SER A 429 -34.75 -7.22 13.56
CA SER A 429 -33.33 -7.62 13.37
C SER A 429 -32.49 -6.36 13.06
N GLY A 430 -31.28 -6.24 13.63
CA GLY A 430 -30.31 -5.22 13.22
C GLY A 430 -29.83 -5.40 11.76
N PRO A 431 -28.94 -4.52 11.24
CA PRO A 431 -28.46 -4.58 9.86
C PRO A 431 -27.79 -5.89 9.43
N ILE A 432 -27.25 -6.66 10.39
CA ILE A 432 -26.62 -7.96 10.15
C ILE A 432 -27.61 -9.05 10.59
N PRO A 433 -27.97 -10.02 9.73
CA PRO A 433 -28.80 -11.14 10.12
C PRO A 433 -28.17 -11.94 11.27
N ILE A 434 -29.00 -12.41 12.22
CA ILE A 434 -28.50 -13.07 13.44
C ILE A 434 -27.73 -14.36 13.15
N ASP A 435 -28.13 -15.08 12.10
CA ASP A 435 -27.48 -16.32 11.64
C ASP A 435 -26.04 -16.09 11.15
N ILE A 436 -25.74 -14.84 10.76
CA ILE A 436 -24.42 -14.40 10.31
C ILE A 436 -23.63 -13.74 11.45
N LEU A 437 -24.32 -12.96 12.29
CA LEU A 437 -23.72 -12.21 13.40
C LEU A 437 -23.15 -13.14 14.48
N VAL A 438 -23.91 -14.16 14.89
CA VAL A 438 -23.50 -15.08 15.96
C VAL A 438 -22.20 -15.82 15.62
N PRO A 439 -22.02 -16.37 14.42
CA PRO A 439 -20.75 -17.00 14.07
C PRO A 439 -19.56 -16.03 13.98
N ILE A 440 -19.76 -14.79 13.52
CA ILE A 440 -18.70 -13.77 13.56
C ILE A 440 -18.29 -13.51 15.01
N LEU A 441 -19.25 -13.36 15.91
CA LEU A 441 -18.97 -13.17 17.34
C LEU A 441 -18.27 -14.39 17.95
N ASN A 442 -18.66 -15.62 17.59
CA ASN A 442 -17.94 -16.82 18.03
C ASN A 442 -16.51 -16.89 17.47
N TYR A 443 -16.25 -16.36 16.26
CA TYR A 443 -14.89 -16.27 15.72
C TYR A 443 -14.01 -15.26 16.48
N LEU A 444 -14.60 -14.15 16.94
CA LEU A 444 -13.94 -13.13 17.77
C LEU A 444 -13.81 -13.57 19.24
N PHE A 445 -14.78 -14.34 19.73
CA PHE A 445 -14.92 -14.77 21.11
C PHE A 445 -15.14 -16.29 21.17
N PRO A 446 -14.13 -17.10 20.80
CA PRO A 446 -14.27 -18.55 20.69
C PRO A 446 -14.67 -19.21 22.00
N ASP A 447 -14.23 -18.67 23.13
CA ASP A 447 -14.62 -19.13 24.47
C ASP A 447 -16.12 -19.01 24.77
N ALA A 448 -16.90 -18.25 23.98
CA ALA A 448 -18.36 -18.18 24.09
C ALA A 448 -19.08 -19.36 23.41
N GLU A 449 -18.43 -20.04 22.44
CA GLU A 449 -19.01 -21.14 21.64
C GLU A 449 -19.14 -22.45 22.45
N GLY A 450 -18.22 -22.70 23.39
CA GLY A 450 -18.21 -23.89 24.26
C GLY A 450 -16.81 -24.38 24.61
N GLU A 451 -16.70 -25.62 25.11
CA GLU A 451 -15.43 -26.22 25.56
C GLU A 451 -14.47 -26.56 24.40
N GLN A 452 -14.98 -26.72 23.18
CA GLN A 452 -14.20 -26.98 21.96
C GLN A 452 -14.59 -25.97 20.87
N PRO A 453 -14.00 -24.77 20.89
CA PRO A 453 -14.32 -23.76 19.89
C PRO A 453 -13.73 -24.11 18.52
N SER A 454 -14.38 -23.62 17.48
CA SER A 454 -13.97 -23.84 16.09
C SER A 454 -12.64 -23.15 15.75
N PHE A 455 -12.37 -21.97 16.34
CA PHE A 455 -11.19 -21.15 16.05
C PHE A 455 -10.51 -20.62 17.32
N PRO A 456 -9.88 -21.47 18.16
CA PRO A 456 -9.17 -21.03 19.36
C PRO A 456 -7.99 -20.12 19.01
N TYR A 457 -7.68 -19.18 19.90
CA TYR A 457 -6.46 -18.37 19.79
C TYR A 457 -5.21 -19.19 20.11
N GLN A 458 -4.11 -18.87 19.45
CA GLN A 458 -2.80 -19.41 19.79
C GLN A 458 -2.31 -18.87 21.14
N ALA A 459 -1.49 -19.66 21.85
CA ALA A 459 -0.95 -19.27 23.16
C ALA A 459 -0.01 -18.05 23.08
N THR A 460 0.69 -17.89 21.96
CA THR A 460 1.60 -16.77 21.70
C THR A 460 1.31 -16.21 20.33
N LEU A 461 1.06 -14.90 20.23
CA LEU A 461 0.76 -14.22 18.97
C LEU A 461 2.03 -13.58 18.42
N SER A 462 2.42 -13.93 17.19
CA SER A 462 3.54 -13.29 16.49
C SER A 462 3.10 -12.03 15.76
N GLN A 463 4.01 -11.09 15.54
CA GLN A 463 3.72 -9.86 14.79
C GLN A 463 3.31 -10.15 13.34
N VAL A 464 3.96 -11.13 12.71
CA VAL A 464 3.69 -11.56 11.32
C VAL A 464 3.21 -13.00 11.31
N PRO A 465 2.33 -13.40 10.37
CA PRO A 465 1.90 -14.79 10.22
C PRO A 465 3.06 -15.74 9.89
N GLU A 466 2.87 -17.04 10.12
CA GLU A 466 3.82 -18.07 9.67
C GLU A 466 4.05 -18.00 8.16
N TRP A 467 5.32 -18.12 7.74
CA TRP A 467 5.72 -18.12 6.34
C TRP A 467 6.36 -19.46 5.95
N ARG A 468 5.81 -20.11 4.93
CA ARG A 468 6.25 -21.44 4.46
C ARG A 468 6.77 -21.37 3.03
N THR A 469 7.93 -21.99 2.78
CA THR A 469 8.51 -22.11 1.44
C THR A 469 7.82 -23.19 0.60
N GLU A 470 8.21 -23.32 -0.67
CA GLU A 470 7.66 -24.35 -1.58
C GLU A 470 7.92 -25.77 -1.09
N ASP A 471 9.04 -25.99 -0.39
CA ASP A 471 9.44 -27.26 0.20
C ASP A 471 8.73 -27.57 1.54
N GLY A 472 7.87 -26.67 2.01
CA GLY A 472 7.17 -26.79 3.29
C GLY A 472 8.02 -26.39 4.51
N ASP A 473 9.26 -25.93 4.29
CA ASP A 473 10.14 -25.47 5.37
C ASP A 473 9.66 -24.13 5.94
N THR A 474 9.73 -24.01 7.27
CA THR A 474 9.42 -22.77 7.97
C THR A 474 10.64 -21.85 7.91
N GLN A 475 10.51 -20.74 7.18
CA GLN A 475 11.54 -19.71 7.08
C GLN A 475 11.09 -18.41 7.74
N GLU A 476 12.04 -17.50 7.97
CA GLU A 476 11.74 -16.19 8.52
C GLU A 476 10.91 -15.36 7.53
N HIS A 477 9.76 -14.84 7.98
CA HIS A 477 8.88 -14.05 7.13
C HIS A 477 9.63 -12.84 6.54
N PRO A 478 9.54 -12.59 5.21
CA PRO A 478 10.35 -11.57 4.53
C PRO A 478 10.13 -10.15 5.08
N LEU A 479 8.94 -9.88 5.61
CA LEU A 479 8.59 -8.59 6.22
C LEU A 479 8.74 -8.53 7.75
N LYS A 480 9.33 -9.55 8.39
CA LYS A 480 9.47 -9.56 9.86
C LYS A 480 10.29 -8.37 10.37
N SER A 481 11.43 -8.08 9.73
CA SER A 481 12.26 -6.92 10.08
C SER A 481 11.53 -5.56 9.90
N PRO A 482 10.97 -5.21 8.73
CA PRO A 482 10.32 -3.91 8.53
C PRO A 482 9.04 -3.71 9.35
N LEU A 483 8.31 -4.78 9.68
CA LEU A 483 7.06 -4.72 10.45
C LEU A 483 7.24 -4.94 11.97
N SER A 484 8.43 -5.33 12.42
CA SER A 484 8.73 -5.60 13.84
C SER A 484 8.37 -4.46 14.78
N ASN A 485 8.51 -3.21 14.31
CA ASN A 485 8.24 -2.01 15.12
C ASN A 485 6.99 -1.23 14.67
N MET A 486 6.09 -1.88 13.94
CA MET A 486 4.80 -1.32 13.54
C MET A 486 3.83 -1.38 14.72
N LYS A 487 3.17 -0.26 15.02
CA LYS A 487 2.08 -0.25 16.01
C LYS A 487 0.87 -0.97 15.42
N SER A 488 0.73 -2.24 15.78
CA SER A 488 -0.36 -3.15 15.39
C SER A 488 -0.69 -4.06 16.59
N SER A 489 -1.63 -4.98 16.43
CA SER A 489 -1.71 -6.19 17.26
C SER A 489 -0.91 -7.35 16.66
N GLY A 490 -0.68 -8.38 17.46
CA GLY A 490 -0.21 -9.67 16.97
C GLY A 490 -1.18 -10.28 15.95
N SER A 491 -0.62 -10.99 14.97
CA SER A 491 -1.35 -11.73 13.95
C SER A 491 -2.29 -12.74 14.60
N ASP A 492 -3.50 -12.87 14.05
CA ASP A 492 -4.59 -13.70 14.59
C ASP A 492 -5.10 -13.31 16.00
N GLY A 493 -4.63 -12.22 16.61
CA GLY A 493 -5.20 -11.70 17.86
C GLY A 493 -6.59 -11.09 17.71
N LEU A 494 -7.26 -10.73 18.81
CA LEU A 494 -8.63 -10.18 18.78
C LEU A 494 -8.74 -8.92 17.91
N VAL A 495 -7.83 -7.96 18.06
CA VAL A 495 -7.82 -6.71 17.29
C VAL A 495 -7.57 -6.98 15.79
N TRP A 496 -6.74 -7.97 15.47
CA TRP A 496 -6.50 -8.42 14.10
C TRP A 496 -7.75 -9.03 13.49
N ARG A 497 -8.35 -10.02 14.17
CA ARG A 497 -9.58 -10.69 13.73
C ARG A 497 -10.73 -9.69 13.57
N LEU A 498 -10.87 -8.75 14.51
CA LEU A 498 -11.89 -7.70 14.45
C LEU A 498 -11.69 -6.79 13.24
N GLY A 499 -10.46 -6.33 12.98
CA GLY A 499 -10.16 -5.49 11.82
C GLY A 499 -10.46 -6.18 10.49
N VAL A 500 -10.03 -7.44 10.32
CA VAL A 500 -10.30 -8.22 9.10
C VAL A 500 -11.79 -8.54 8.96
N SER A 501 -12.46 -8.93 10.05
CA SER A 501 -13.90 -9.20 10.04
C SER A 501 -14.72 -7.96 9.69
N LEU A 502 -14.33 -6.78 10.19
CA LEU A 502 -14.97 -5.52 9.82
C LEU A 502 -14.78 -5.19 8.33
N CYS A 503 -13.65 -5.51 7.72
CA CYS A 503 -13.49 -5.35 6.26
C CYS A 503 -14.51 -6.19 5.50
N HIS A 504 -14.70 -7.46 5.89
CA HIS A 504 -15.72 -8.34 5.31
C HIS A 504 -17.14 -7.83 5.54
N VAL A 505 -17.46 -7.41 6.76
CA VAL A 505 -18.80 -6.92 7.12
C VAL A 505 -19.15 -5.62 6.39
N ILE A 506 -18.19 -4.70 6.27
CA ILE A 506 -18.37 -3.43 5.55
C ILE A 506 -18.69 -3.71 4.09
N HIS A 507 -17.90 -4.56 3.43
CA HIS A 507 -18.07 -4.83 2.00
C HIS A 507 -19.30 -5.69 1.70
N CYS A 508 -19.55 -6.74 2.48
CA CYS A 508 -20.57 -7.74 2.13
C CYS A 508 -21.95 -7.47 2.75
N LEU A 509 -22.05 -6.77 3.89
CA LEU A 509 -23.27 -6.77 4.73
C LEU A 509 -23.91 -5.39 4.95
N GLY A 510 -23.47 -4.35 4.23
CA GLY A 510 -24.15 -3.04 4.24
C GLY A 510 -23.34 -1.89 4.83
N GLY A 511 -22.00 -1.91 4.70
CA GLY A 511 -21.14 -0.75 4.93
C GLY A 511 -21.17 -0.24 6.37
N LEU A 512 -21.37 1.08 6.51
CA LEU A 512 -21.34 1.78 7.79
C LEU A 512 -22.34 1.23 8.81
N ALA A 513 -23.54 0.83 8.38
CA ALA A 513 -24.58 0.32 9.28
C ALA A 513 -24.21 -1.06 9.86
N ALA A 514 -23.63 -1.93 9.03
CA ALA A 514 -23.14 -3.22 9.47
C ALA A 514 -21.92 -3.09 10.39
N ALA A 515 -20.98 -2.18 10.08
CA ALA A 515 -19.87 -1.86 10.96
C ALA A 515 -20.33 -1.35 12.34
N ALA A 516 -21.33 -0.47 12.37
CA ALA A 516 -21.91 0.03 13.61
C ALA A 516 -22.55 -1.08 14.45
N HIS A 517 -23.26 -2.00 13.80
CA HIS A 517 -23.91 -3.13 14.47
C HIS A 517 -22.88 -4.09 15.08
N LEU A 518 -21.86 -4.51 14.32
CA LEU A 518 -20.82 -5.40 14.85
C LEU A 518 -20.02 -4.71 15.96
N TRP A 519 -19.65 -3.45 15.80
CA TRP A 519 -18.92 -2.70 16.84
C TRP A 519 -19.73 -2.60 18.13
N HIS A 520 -21.03 -2.32 18.03
CA HIS A 520 -21.94 -2.27 19.17
C HIS A 520 -21.97 -3.60 19.94
N GLU A 521 -22.14 -4.72 19.25
CA GLU A 521 -22.16 -6.05 19.87
C GLU A 521 -20.82 -6.40 20.54
N VAL A 522 -19.70 -6.05 19.92
CA VAL A 522 -18.37 -6.23 20.52
C VAL A 522 -18.24 -5.43 21.82
N VAL A 523 -18.73 -4.19 21.87
CA VAL A 523 -18.71 -3.36 23.09
C VAL A 523 -19.61 -3.98 24.18
N LEU A 524 -20.79 -4.49 23.83
CA LEU A 524 -21.68 -5.18 24.77
C LEU A 524 -21.03 -6.45 25.35
N GLU A 525 -20.38 -7.25 24.50
CA GLU A 525 -19.66 -8.45 24.94
C GLU A 525 -18.48 -8.11 25.87
N LEU A 526 -17.74 -7.03 25.60
CA LEU A 526 -16.66 -6.57 26.49
C LEU A 526 -17.19 -6.09 27.85
N ARG A 527 -18.37 -5.45 27.90
CA ARG A 527 -19.05 -5.10 29.16
C ARG A 527 -19.47 -6.35 29.93
N PHE A 528 -20.09 -7.30 29.25
CA PHE A 528 -20.48 -8.58 29.83
C PHE A 528 -19.28 -9.29 30.48
N ARG A 529 -18.14 -9.31 29.80
CA ARG A 529 -16.90 -9.90 30.31
C ARG A 529 -16.37 -9.23 31.57
N TRP A 530 -16.41 -7.90 31.65
CA TRP A 530 -16.06 -7.16 32.86
C TRP A 530 -16.99 -7.50 34.04
N GLU A 531 -18.30 -7.54 33.80
CA GLU A 531 -19.30 -7.84 34.82
C GLU A 531 -19.16 -9.25 35.40
N HIS A 532 -18.78 -10.21 34.56
CA HIS A 532 -18.64 -11.63 34.91
C HIS A 532 -17.19 -12.06 35.20
N CYS A 533 -16.26 -11.12 35.27
CA CYS A 533 -14.84 -11.36 35.53
C CYS A 533 -14.18 -12.36 34.54
N VAL A 534 -14.65 -12.38 33.28
CA VAL A 534 -14.11 -13.24 32.21
C VAL A 534 -13.07 -12.47 31.41
N ALA A 535 -11.85 -12.99 31.29
CA ALA A 535 -10.79 -12.32 30.53
C ALA A 535 -11.16 -12.20 29.04
N VAL A 536 -10.69 -11.14 28.38
CA VAL A 536 -10.81 -10.94 26.94
C VAL A 536 -9.81 -11.86 26.22
N PRO A 537 -10.24 -12.68 25.23
CA PRO A 537 -9.41 -13.70 24.62
C PRO A 537 -8.59 -13.08 23.47
N GLY A 538 -7.50 -13.72 23.05
CA GLY A 538 -6.67 -13.20 21.95
C GLY A 538 -5.98 -11.85 22.25
N VAL A 539 -5.93 -11.45 23.53
CA VAL A 539 -5.23 -10.28 24.06
C VAL A 539 -4.30 -10.77 25.17
N GLY A 540 -3.00 -10.46 25.05
CA GLY A 540 -2.00 -10.91 26.04
C GLY A 540 -2.30 -10.38 27.44
N GLY A 541 -1.98 -11.18 28.47
CA GLY A 541 -2.02 -10.73 29.86
C GLY A 541 -0.80 -9.88 30.24
N GLY A 542 -0.89 -9.14 31.34
CA GLY A 542 0.17 -8.25 31.80
C GLY A 542 -0.08 -6.77 31.44
N PRO A 543 0.85 -5.86 31.80
CA PRO A 543 0.65 -4.42 31.59
C PRO A 543 0.52 -4.07 30.10
N PRO A 544 -0.18 -2.96 29.76
CA PRO A 544 -0.33 -2.52 28.37
C PRO A 544 1.01 -2.35 27.64
N ASP A 545 1.10 -2.87 26.43
CA ASP A 545 2.28 -2.78 25.58
C ASP A 545 2.22 -1.53 24.69
N LEU A 546 3.07 -0.54 24.99
CA LEU A 546 3.17 0.73 24.26
C LEU A 546 3.64 0.56 22.80
N ALA A 547 4.14 -0.60 22.41
CA ALA A 547 4.46 -0.93 21.03
C ALA A 547 3.23 -1.36 20.20
N SER A 548 2.09 -1.65 20.85
CA SER A 548 0.84 -2.05 20.18
C SER A 548 -0.10 -0.86 19.90
N THR A 549 -1.17 -1.07 19.14
CA THR A 549 -2.19 -0.03 18.89
C THR A 549 -2.91 0.37 20.18
N LEU A 550 -3.38 1.63 20.26
CA LEU A 550 -4.11 2.12 21.43
C LEU A 550 -5.32 1.24 21.78
N LEU A 551 -6.07 0.77 20.78
CA LEU A 551 -7.18 -0.17 20.99
C LEU A 551 -6.70 -1.46 21.66
N HIS A 552 -5.57 -2.03 21.23
CA HIS A 552 -5.00 -3.22 21.86
C HIS A 552 -4.57 -2.93 23.31
N GLN A 553 -3.92 -1.80 23.56
CA GLN A 553 -3.52 -1.36 24.90
C GLN A 553 -4.73 -1.20 25.85
N LYS A 554 -5.86 -0.66 25.35
CA LYS A 554 -7.10 -0.52 26.12
C LYS A 554 -7.70 -1.88 26.50
N LEU A 555 -7.66 -2.84 25.58
CA LEU A 555 -8.10 -4.22 25.88
C LEU A 555 -7.15 -4.93 26.86
N GLN A 556 -5.84 -4.69 26.78
CA GLN A 556 -4.87 -5.17 27.77
C GLN A 556 -5.13 -4.55 29.15
N MET A 557 -5.46 -3.26 29.20
CA MET A 557 -5.87 -2.58 30.43
C MET A 557 -7.13 -3.21 31.03
N LEU A 558 -8.13 -3.53 30.20
CA LEU A 558 -9.34 -4.23 30.66
C LEU A 558 -9.00 -5.61 31.27
N ASN A 559 -8.12 -6.39 30.62
CA ASN A 559 -7.61 -7.65 31.17
C ASN A 559 -6.85 -7.47 32.48
N CYS A 560 -6.06 -6.41 32.63
CA CYS A 560 -5.39 -6.06 33.89
C CYS A 560 -6.41 -5.82 35.01
N CYS A 561 -7.48 -5.07 34.73
CA CYS A 561 -8.54 -4.78 35.68
C CYS A 561 -9.26 -6.07 36.10
N ILE A 562 -9.65 -6.91 35.13
CA ILE A 562 -10.30 -8.20 35.38
C ILE A 562 -9.42 -9.11 36.24
N ALA A 563 -8.12 -9.19 35.94
CA ALA A 563 -7.18 -10.00 36.72
C ALA A 563 -7.05 -9.52 38.18
N ARG A 564 -6.99 -8.20 38.40
CA ARG A 564 -6.91 -7.61 39.74
C ARG A 564 -8.21 -7.79 40.53
N ARG A 565 -9.36 -7.66 39.87
CA ARG A 565 -10.68 -7.94 40.46
C ARG A 565 -10.81 -9.41 40.88
N ASN A 566 -10.44 -10.34 39.99
CA ASN A 566 -10.40 -11.77 40.29
C ASN A 566 -9.49 -12.10 41.48
N ALA A 567 -8.28 -11.53 41.52
CA ALA A 567 -7.34 -11.73 42.63
C ALA A 567 -7.91 -11.21 43.97
N ARG A 568 -8.62 -10.09 43.94
CA ARG A 568 -9.32 -9.54 45.12
C ARG A 568 -10.45 -10.44 45.58
N GLU A 569 -11.34 -10.85 44.68
CA GLU A 569 -12.49 -11.71 45.00
C GLU A 569 -12.02 -13.06 45.58
N GLN A 570 -10.93 -13.62 45.04
CA GLN A 570 -10.27 -14.81 45.59
C GLN A 570 -9.67 -14.55 46.98
N ALA A 571 -9.00 -13.42 47.20
CA ALA A 571 -8.42 -13.07 48.50
C ALA A 571 -9.49 -12.87 49.59
N THR A 572 -10.62 -12.24 49.25
CA THR A 572 -11.77 -12.09 50.17
C THR A 572 -12.43 -13.43 50.51
N HIS A 573 -12.46 -14.38 49.57
CA HIS A 573 -13.01 -15.72 49.80
C HIS A 573 -12.08 -16.60 50.65
N ILE A 574 -10.77 -16.35 50.64
CA ILE A 574 -9.78 -17.06 51.48
C ILE A 574 -9.78 -16.51 52.92
N SER A 575 -9.98 -15.21 53.11
CA SER A 575 -9.98 -14.57 54.44
C SER A 575 -11.28 -14.79 55.25
N GLY A 576 -12.36 -15.29 54.64
CA GLY A 576 -13.65 -15.52 55.30
C GLY A 576 -13.76 -16.81 56.13
N CYS A 577 -12.69 -17.60 56.26
CA CYS A 577 -12.70 -18.90 56.96
C CYS A 577 -11.91 -18.94 58.27
N GLU A 578 -11.21 -17.88 58.68
CA GLU A 578 -10.49 -17.84 59.96
C GLU A 578 -10.80 -16.51 60.69
N ASP A 579 -11.50 -16.66 61.82
CA ASP A 579 -11.82 -15.69 62.87
C ASP A 579 -12.82 -14.55 62.57
N MET A 580 -14.03 -14.73 63.12
CA MET A 580 -14.95 -13.62 63.44
C MET A 580 -14.37 -12.81 64.61
N GLU A 581 -14.28 -11.49 64.40
CA GLU A 581 -14.11 -10.37 65.35
C GLU A 581 -12.89 -9.47 65.02
N GLU A 582 -13.05 -8.63 64.00
CA GLU A 582 -12.58 -7.23 63.96
C GLU A 582 -13.22 -6.58 62.72
N GLU A 583 -14.22 -5.71 62.93
CA GLU A 583 -14.86 -4.93 61.88
C GLU A 583 -13.82 -4.01 61.22
N ASP A 584 -13.43 -4.29 59.98
CA ASP A 584 -12.70 -3.35 59.12
C ASP A 584 -13.66 -2.19 58.75
N GLU A 585 -13.83 -1.23 59.65
CA GLU A 585 -14.43 0.08 59.34
C GLU A 585 -13.57 0.78 58.28
N PHE A 586 -14.12 0.85 57.07
CA PHE A 586 -13.62 1.64 55.95
C PHE A 586 -13.63 3.14 56.31
N PHE A 587 -12.49 3.64 56.80
CA PHE A 587 -12.27 5.08 57.02
C PHE A 587 -11.99 5.77 55.67
N GLU A 588 -13.01 6.39 55.08
CA GLU A 588 -12.82 7.54 54.19
C GLU A 588 -12.36 8.72 55.05
N CYS A 589 -11.09 9.11 54.95
CA CYS A 589 -10.68 10.41 55.49
C CYS A 589 -11.33 11.50 54.65
N GLU A 590 -12.29 12.22 55.23
CA GLU A 590 -12.82 13.47 54.70
C GLU A 590 -11.67 14.44 54.41
N GLU A 591 -11.73 15.09 53.24
CA GLU A 591 -10.80 16.16 52.85
C GLU A 591 -10.85 17.28 53.89
N GLU A 592 -9.72 17.61 54.51
CA GLU A 592 -9.56 18.81 55.33
C GLU A 592 -9.75 20.04 54.42
N VAL A 593 -10.95 20.60 54.45
CA VAL A 593 -11.24 21.95 53.96
C VAL A 593 -10.74 22.92 55.03
N GLU A 594 -9.80 23.78 54.66
CA GLU A 594 -9.35 24.90 55.48
C GLU A 594 -10.53 25.86 55.69
N ASP A 595 -11.01 26.00 56.93
CA ASP A 595 -11.79 27.18 57.33
C ASP A 595 -11.36 27.64 58.73
N GLU A 596 -11.04 28.94 58.78
CA GLU A 596 -10.66 29.72 59.95
C GLU A 596 -11.82 29.84 60.96
N GLU A 597 -11.53 29.83 62.26
CA GLU A 597 -11.94 30.88 63.23
C GLU A 597 -11.62 30.51 64.70
N ASP A 598 -11.42 31.58 65.47
CA ASP A 598 -10.89 31.69 66.82
C ASP A 598 -11.80 31.18 67.97
N GLU A 599 -11.15 31.07 69.14
CA GLU A 599 -11.65 31.32 70.51
C GLU A 599 -11.76 30.16 71.54
N ARG A 600 -10.79 30.21 72.46
CA ARG A 600 -10.83 29.96 73.92
C ARG A 600 -12.15 29.42 74.53
N SER A 601 -12.07 28.32 75.29
CA SER A 601 -11.95 28.35 76.77
C SER A 601 -12.29 27.02 77.47
N SER A 602 -11.38 26.68 78.39
CA SER A 602 -11.45 25.95 79.65
C SER A 602 -12.76 25.38 80.25
N SER A 603 -12.55 24.22 80.90
CA SER A 603 -13.20 23.69 82.12
C SER A 603 -14.44 22.80 81.92
N SER A 604 -14.74 21.76 82.70
CA SER A 604 -14.08 20.93 83.72
C SER A 604 -15.19 20.00 84.27
N ASN A 605 -14.84 18.79 84.73
CA ASN A 605 -15.63 17.95 85.66
C ASN A 605 -16.95 17.36 85.08
N ASN A 606 -17.45 16.17 85.44
CA ASN A 606 -17.28 15.37 86.65
C ASN A 606 -17.92 13.98 86.45
N ARG A 607 -17.27 12.98 87.08
CA ARG A 607 -17.85 11.91 87.93
C ARG A 607 -18.81 10.85 87.38
N GLY A 608 -18.39 9.61 87.65
CA GLY A 608 -19.19 8.51 88.20
C GLY A 608 -18.84 7.21 87.52
N GLY A 609 -18.19 6.20 88.11
CA GLY A 609 -18.15 5.75 89.48
C GLY A 609 -18.55 4.27 89.48
N GLY A 610 -17.59 3.34 89.58
CA GLY A 610 -17.86 1.90 89.52
C GLY A 610 -16.64 1.06 89.92
N VAL A 611 -16.69 0.50 91.12
CA VAL A 611 -15.62 -0.10 91.93
C VAL A 611 -15.15 -1.50 91.48
N VAL A 612 -13.83 -1.62 91.28
CA VAL A 612 -12.83 -2.60 91.79
C VAL A 612 -13.19 -4.09 91.97
N ARG A 613 -12.42 -4.96 91.28
CA ARG A 613 -11.59 -6.07 91.81
C ARG A 613 -10.64 -6.49 90.68
N GLY A 614 -9.32 -6.48 90.76
CA GLY A 614 -8.40 -6.70 91.87
C GLY A 614 -7.43 -7.80 91.42
N GLY A 615 -6.33 -7.43 90.76
CA GLY A 615 -5.27 -8.35 90.31
C GLY A 615 -4.04 -7.57 89.88
N ALA A 616 -3.01 -7.59 90.72
CA ALA A 616 -1.80 -6.80 90.60
C ALA A 616 -0.79 -7.38 89.60
N GLY A 617 -0.05 -6.50 88.93
CA GLY A 617 1.34 -6.76 88.55
C GLY A 617 1.76 -6.30 87.16
N GLY A 618 2.51 -5.19 87.10
CA GLY A 618 3.51 -4.96 86.04
C GLY A 618 3.17 -3.84 85.06
N GLY A 619 3.69 -2.64 85.33
CA GLY A 619 3.70 -1.55 84.36
C GLY A 619 4.55 -1.88 83.15
N GLY A 620 3.98 -1.69 81.96
CA GLY A 620 4.66 -1.60 80.68
C GLY A 620 4.12 -0.39 79.95
N ALA A 621 5.01 0.51 79.53
CA ALA A 621 4.69 1.68 78.72
C ALA A 621 3.84 1.26 77.50
N GLY A 622 2.73 1.96 77.26
CA GLY A 622 1.87 1.70 76.11
C GLY A 622 2.66 1.92 74.81
N TRP A 623 2.95 0.83 74.10
CA TRP A 623 3.40 0.89 72.72
C TRP A 623 2.18 1.21 71.86
N SER A 624 2.32 2.18 70.95
CA SER A 624 1.26 2.49 69.99
C SER A 624 1.03 1.28 69.08
N SER A 625 -0.21 1.08 68.62
CA SER A 625 -0.58 0.01 67.67
C SER A 625 0.28 -0.02 66.39
N TRP A 626 0.99 1.07 66.10
CA TRP A 626 1.85 1.29 64.92
C TRP A 626 3.28 0.75 65.07
N ASP A 627 3.68 0.30 66.26
CA ASP A 627 5.04 -0.23 66.51
C ASP A 627 5.17 -1.74 66.23
N LYS A 628 4.10 -2.40 65.81
CA LYS A 628 4.13 -3.81 65.40
C LYS A 628 4.63 -3.92 63.96
N PRO A 629 5.67 -4.73 63.69
CA PRO A 629 6.15 -4.92 62.32
C PRO A 629 5.15 -5.71 61.48
N GLU A 630 4.63 -5.10 60.42
CA GLU A 630 3.67 -5.71 59.48
C GLU A 630 4.17 -5.61 58.02
N GLY A 631 3.71 -6.49 57.13
CA GLY A 631 4.02 -6.40 55.69
C GLY A 631 5.46 -6.78 55.30
N ARG A 632 6.11 -7.69 56.04
CA ARG A 632 7.46 -8.21 55.73
C ARG A 632 7.39 -9.32 54.67
N LEU A 633 8.04 -9.13 53.52
CA LEU A 633 8.15 -10.14 52.46
C LEU A 633 9.24 -11.17 52.78
N LYS A 634 10.48 -10.70 52.97
CA LYS A 634 11.64 -11.54 53.33
C LYS A 634 12.75 -10.70 53.95
N ARG A 635 13.69 -11.33 54.66
CA ARG A 635 14.87 -10.65 55.21
C ARG A 635 15.80 -10.15 54.08
N CYS A 636 16.28 -8.92 54.19
CA CYS A 636 17.18 -8.29 53.21
C CYS A 636 18.64 -8.70 53.46
N GLY A 637 18.99 -9.94 53.12
CA GLY A 637 20.36 -10.44 53.22
C GLY A 637 20.98 -10.27 54.62
N THR A 638 22.17 -9.69 54.69
CA THR A 638 22.91 -9.40 55.94
C THR A 638 22.68 -7.99 56.49
N LEU A 639 21.86 -7.16 55.82
CA LEU A 639 21.65 -5.77 56.22
C LEU A 639 20.91 -5.67 57.55
N ARG A 640 21.30 -4.65 58.33
CA ARG A 640 20.72 -4.28 59.62
C ARG A 640 20.39 -2.80 59.65
N LEU A 641 19.35 -2.44 60.39
CA LEU A 641 18.95 -1.06 60.63
C LEU A 641 20.06 -0.30 61.36
N LEU A 642 20.35 0.93 60.92
CA LEU A 642 21.48 1.71 61.41
C LEU A 642 21.34 2.09 62.90
N HIS A 643 20.13 2.38 63.36
CA HIS A 643 19.88 2.85 64.73
C HIS A 643 19.63 1.72 65.74
N THR A 644 18.91 0.66 65.34
CA THR A 644 18.48 -0.41 66.26
C THR A 644 19.33 -1.68 66.15
N GLY A 645 20.07 -1.87 65.04
CA GLY A 645 20.87 -3.07 64.79
C GLY A 645 20.05 -4.34 64.46
N GLU A 646 18.72 -4.22 64.36
CA GLU A 646 17.84 -5.31 63.97
C GLU A 646 18.00 -5.68 62.49
N PRO A 647 17.69 -6.92 62.06
CA PRO A 647 17.70 -7.29 60.65
C PRO A 647 16.73 -6.43 59.83
N LEU A 648 17.19 -5.93 58.68
CA LEU A 648 16.34 -5.20 57.73
C LEU A 648 15.47 -6.20 56.95
N TYR A 649 14.17 -5.93 56.84
CA TYR A 649 13.22 -6.72 56.08
C TYR A 649 12.77 -5.97 54.82
N ILE A 650 12.65 -6.70 53.71
CA ILE A 650 12.07 -6.20 52.47
C ILE A 650 10.55 -6.09 52.69
N PRO A 651 9.93 -4.91 52.54
CA PRO A 651 8.49 -4.75 52.64
C PRO A 651 7.76 -5.38 51.44
N VAL A 652 6.50 -5.75 51.64
CA VAL A 652 5.54 -5.93 50.54
C VAL A 652 5.10 -4.54 50.11
N THR A 653 5.34 -4.18 48.84
CA THR A 653 4.95 -2.90 48.24
C THR A 653 3.76 -3.08 47.29
N GLN A 654 3.08 -1.98 46.96
CA GLN A 654 2.07 -2.00 45.91
C GLN A 654 2.72 -2.07 44.53
N ASP A 655 2.09 -2.79 43.60
CA ASP A 655 2.52 -2.78 42.20
C ASP A 655 2.20 -1.41 41.57
N PRO A 656 3.08 -0.90 40.69
CA PRO A 656 2.82 0.34 39.97
C PRO A 656 1.54 0.22 39.12
N ALA A 657 0.85 1.35 38.94
CA ALA A 657 -0.31 1.41 38.08
C ALA A 657 0.10 1.11 36.63
N PRO A 658 -0.57 0.17 35.92
CA PRO A 658 -0.41 0.05 34.49
C PRO A 658 -0.88 1.34 33.82
N VAL A 659 -0.20 1.77 32.75
CA VAL A 659 -0.51 3.03 32.05
C VAL A 659 -0.56 2.76 30.56
N THR A 660 -1.61 3.23 29.89
CA THR A 660 -1.73 3.23 28.43
C THR A 660 -1.05 4.45 27.81
N GLU A 661 -0.75 4.42 26.52
CA GLU A 661 -0.08 5.50 25.80
C GLU A 661 -0.78 6.86 25.96
N ASP A 662 -2.10 6.91 25.82
CA ASP A 662 -2.88 8.16 25.97
C ASP A 662 -2.82 8.73 27.39
N ARG A 663 -2.79 7.86 28.42
CA ARG A 663 -2.61 8.27 29.81
C ARG A 663 -1.18 8.75 30.08
N LEU A 664 -0.20 8.14 29.44
CA LEU A 664 1.19 8.60 29.51
C LEU A 664 1.33 9.98 28.87
N GLU A 665 0.75 10.19 27.69
CA GLU A 665 0.71 11.49 27.01
C GLU A 665 0.01 12.55 27.89
N GLU A 666 -1.15 12.24 28.44
CA GLU A 666 -1.89 13.13 29.36
C GLU A 666 -1.06 13.49 30.60
N HIS A 667 -0.40 12.50 31.22
CA HIS A 667 0.50 12.74 32.35
C HIS A 667 1.69 13.61 31.94
N THR A 668 2.29 13.40 30.77
CA THR A 668 3.39 14.25 30.29
C THR A 668 2.92 15.68 30.00
N ASP A 669 1.75 15.86 29.40
CA ASP A 669 1.17 17.17 29.12
C ASP A 669 0.82 17.92 30.39
N ALA A 670 0.24 17.24 31.39
CA ALA A 670 -0.03 17.82 32.70
C ALA A 670 1.28 18.29 33.36
N LEU A 671 2.35 17.50 33.27
CA LEU A 671 3.67 17.89 33.78
C LEU A 671 4.27 19.06 33.00
N LEU A 672 4.09 19.13 31.68
CA LEU A 672 4.57 20.24 30.85
C LEU A 672 3.82 21.55 31.17
N ARG A 673 2.50 21.48 31.42
CA ARG A 673 1.67 22.65 31.78
C ARG A 673 2.05 23.28 33.12
N LEU A 674 2.61 22.50 34.05
CA LEU A 674 3.03 22.99 35.36
C LEU A 674 4.28 23.90 35.32
N GLY A 675 4.96 24.02 34.18
CA GLY A 675 6.11 24.92 34.00
C GLY A 675 7.38 24.49 34.78
N THR A 676 8.45 25.28 34.64
CA THR A 676 9.75 25.04 35.32
C THR A 676 9.95 25.88 36.57
N ASP A 677 8.94 26.64 36.97
CA ASP A 677 8.99 27.55 38.12
C ASP A 677 9.19 26.77 39.41
N SER A 678 9.67 27.41 40.48
CA SER A 678 9.88 26.74 41.77
C SER A 678 8.61 26.08 42.30
N LEU A 679 7.45 26.72 42.13
CA LEU A 679 6.13 26.18 42.48
C LEU A 679 5.72 25.01 41.56
N GLY A 680 5.91 25.16 40.25
CA GLY A 680 5.69 24.10 39.26
C GLY A 680 6.55 22.87 39.49
N SER A 681 7.81 23.05 39.88
CA SER A 681 8.73 21.96 40.22
C SER A 681 8.30 21.21 41.48
N HIS A 682 7.80 21.90 42.51
CA HIS A 682 7.26 21.24 43.70
C HIS A 682 5.97 20.46 43.39
N LEU A 683 5.07 21.00 42.56
CA LEU A 683 3.84 20.30 42.15
C LEU A 683 4.13 19.06 41.29
N ARG A 684 5.07 19.13 40.34
CA ARG A 684 5.53 17.96 39.56
C ARG A 684 6.15 16.89 40.47
N ALA A 685 6.99 17.30 41.41
CA ALA A 685 7.59 16.41 42.39
C ALA A 685 6.52 15.71 43.25
N ARG A 686 5.48 16.43 43.67
CA ARG A 686 4.35 15.88 44.44
C ARG A 686 3.46 14.94 43.61
N LEU A 687 3.20 15.24 42.34
CA LEU A 687 2.45 14.36 41.44
C LEU A 687 3.20 13.06 41.13
N MET A 688 4.54 13.10 41.08
CA MET A 688 5.38 11.93 40.83
C MET A 688 5.75 11.14 42.10
N SER A 689 5.43 11.63 43.31
CA SER A 689 5.85 11.01 44.56
C SER A 689 4.87 9.98 45.13
N ALA A 690 3.71 9.74 44.52
CA ALA A 690 2.70 8.82 45.06
C ALA A 690 3.22 7.37 45.25
N ALA A 691 3.94 6.82 44.27
CA ALA A 691 4.57 5.51 44.39
C ALA A 691 5.68 5.51 45.46
N LEU A 692 6.51 6.55 45.49
CA LEU A 692 7.56 6.72 46.48
C LEU A 692 7.00 6.80 47.91
N LEU A 693 5.89 7.51 48.10
CA LEU A 693 5.18 7.61 49.38
C LEU A 693 4.70 6.23 49.82
N SER A 694 3.97 5.51 48.95
CA SER A 694 3.50 4.13 49.21
C SER A 694 4.63 3.18 49.60
N ASP A 695 5.78 3.27 48.94
CA ASP A 695 6.95 2.43 49.22
C ASP A 695 7.63 2.79 50.55
N MET A 696 7.72 4.09 50.87
CA MET A 696 8.23 4.56 52.17
C MET A 696 7.30 4.16 53.33
N GLU A 697 5.99 4.24 53.14
CA GLU A 697 5.01 3.80 54.13
C GLU A 697 5.11 2.29 54.39
N SER A 698 5.20 1.50 53.31
CA SER A 698 5.37 0.03 53.37
C SER A 698 6.67 -0.34 54.08
N PHE A 699 7.77 0.37 53.78
CA PHE A 699 9.07 0.13 54.38
C PHE A 699 9.09 0.44 55.88
N LYS A 700 8.46 1.54 56.30
CA LYS A 700 8.31 1.89 57.72
C LYS A 700 7.46 0.88 58.49
N ALA A 701 6.39 0.36 57.88
CA ALA A 701 5.57 -0.68 58.49
C ALA A 701 6.33 -1.99 58.69
N ALA A 702 7.16 -2.39 57.71
CA ALA A 702 7.97 -3.60 57.80
C ALA A 702 9.17 -3.46 58.76
N ASN A 703 9.70 -2.24 58.89
CA ASN A 703 10.90 -1.92 59.67
C ASN A 703 10.65 -0.76 60.66
N PRO A 704 10.00 -1.03 61.81
CA PRO A 704 9.83 -0.03 62.85
C PRO A 704 11.18 0.53 63.31
N GLY A 705 11.28 1.85 63.45
CA GLY A 705 12.51 2.54 63.86
C GLY A 705 13.57 2.73 62.76
N ALA A 706 13.26 2.40 61.50
CA ALA A 706 14.16 2.65 60.38
C ALA A 706 14.35 4.16 60.09
N ALA A 707 15.55 4.53 59.62
CA ALA A 707 15.86 5.88 59.15
C ALA A 707 15.74 6.00 57.62
N LEU A 708 15.79 7.23 57.07
CA LEU A 708 15.77 7.46 55.62
C LEU A 708 16.97 6.78 54.94
N GLU A 709 18.10 6.76 55.62
CA GLU A 709 19.34 6.09 55.23
C GLU A 709 19.14 4.57 55.07
N ASP A 710 18.35 3.94 55.94
CA ASP A 710 18.00 2.52 55.82
C ASP A 710 17.12 2.26 54.59
N PHE A 711 16.18 3.16 54.30
CA PHE A 711 15.35 3.09 53.09
C PHE A 711 16.19 3.26 51.83
N VAL A 712 17.09 4.25 51.76
CA VAL A 712 17.95 4.47 50.60
C VAL A 712 18.88 3.29 50.34
N ARG A 713 19.44 2.66 51.38
CA ARG A 713 20.27 1.44 51.26
C ARG A 713 19.52 0.26 50.62
N TRP A 714 18.20 0.21 50.75
CA TRP A 714 17.36 -0.80 50.12
C TRP A 714 16.82 -0.36 48.74
N TYR A 715 16.26 0.85 48.66
CA TYR A 715 15.47 1.34 47.53
C TYR A 715 16.33 2.01 46.44
N SER A 716 17.42 2.69 46.80
CA SER A 716 18.42 3.25 45.87
C SER A 716 19.84 3.04 46.39
N PRO A 717 20.40 1.81 46.33
CA PRO A 717 21.72 1.52 46.88
C PRO A 717 22.86 2.36 46.27
N ARG A 718 22.66 2.90 45.06
CA ARG A 718 23.61 3.80 44.38
C ARG A 718 23.71 5.18 45.04
N ASP A 719 22.71 5.57 45.81
CA ASP A 719 22.66 6.85 46.53
C ASP A 719 23.20 6.77 47.96
N TRP A 720 23.74 5.61 48.34
CA TRP A 720 24.49 5.40 49.59
C TRP A 720 25.99 5.36 49.31
N ILE A 721 26.77 6.25 49.94
CA ILE A 721 28.22 6.32 49.80
C ILE A 721 28.86 5.73 51.05
N GLU A 722 29.60 4.63 50.90
CA GLU A 722 30.41 4.06 51.98
C GLU A 722 31.67 4.90 52.19
N GLU A 723 31.99 5.25 53.43
CA GLU A 723 33.23 5.97 53.76
C GLU A 723 34.42 5.01 53.61
N GLY A 724 35.20 5.19 52.54
CA GLY A 724 36.37 4.36 52.25
C GLY A 724 37.45 4.49 53.31
N GLY A 725 37.82 3.36 53.93
CA GLY A 725 39.03 3.24 54.74
C GLY A 725 40.28 3.61 53.91
N THR A 726 41.08 4.51 54.46
CA THR A 726 42.27 5.11 53.87
C THR A 726 43.25 4.07 53.30
N GLU A 727 43.59 4.23 52.02
CA GLU A 727 44.71 3.53 51.38
C GLU A 727 46.05 3.92 52.05
N VAL A 728 46.84 2.93 52.46
CA VAL A 728 48.29 3.10 52.68
C VAL A 728 49.05 1.93 52.05
N GLY A 729 49.65 2.22 50.89
CA GLY A 729 51.02 1.87 50.49
C GLY A 729 51.52 0.42 50.59
N GLY A 730 51.93 -0.12 49.43
CA GLY A 730 53.18 -0.89 49.35
C GLY A 730 53.07 -2.31 48.79
N GLY A 731 53.40 -2.43 47.50
CA GLY A 731 54.21 -3.49 46.89
C GLY A 731 54.13 -4.96 47.39
N GLY A 732 53.75 -5.84 46.45
CA GLY A 732 54.47 -7.10 46.22
C GLY A 732 53.90 -8.37 46.87
N GLY A 733 53.36 -9.25 46.02
CA GLY A 733 53.68 -10.68 46.08
C GLY A 733 52.91 -11.59 47.04
N SER A 734 52.41 -12.67 46.44
CA SER A 734 52.25 -14.04 46.98
C SER A 734 50.96 -14.42 47.72
N LYS A 735 50.65 -15.70 47.49
CA LYS A 735 49.48 -16.50 47.87
C LYS A 735 49.45 -16.86 49.37
N ASP A 736 48.26 -17.32 49.76
CA ASP A 736 47.93 -18.19 50.89
C ASP A 736 47.81 -17.50 52.26
N SER A 737 46.58 -17.47 52.80
CA SER A 737 46.23 -18.15 54.07
C SER A 737 44.79 -17.86 54.49
N GLN A 738 44.06 -18.92 54.80
CA GLN A 738 42.75 -18.96 55.44
C GLN A 738 42.75 -18.30 56.82
N ALA A 739 41.80 -17.38 57.06
CA ALA A 739 41.21 -17.10 58.37
C ALA A 739 39.81 -16.46 58.17
N PRO A 740 38.79 -16.82 58.98
CA PRO A 740 37.46 -16.21 58.89
C PRO A 740 37.47 -14.81 59.53
N PRO A 741 36.79 -13.79 58.98
CA PRO A 741 36.64 -12.52 59.67
C PRO A 741 35.61 -12.65 60.79
N ASN A 742 36.02 -12.22 61.97
CA ASN A 742 35.24 -12.05 63.20
C ASN A 742 34.10 -11.02 62.96
N PRO A 743 32.90 -11.15 63.56
CA PRO A 743 31.81 -10.20 63.36
C PRO A 743 32.04 -8.99 64.29
N SER A 744 32.71 -7.96 63.79
CA SER A 744 32.77 -6.67 64.48
C SER A 744 31.45 -5.92 64.28
N SER A 745 30.82 -5.63 65.40
CA SER A 745 29.60 -4.85 65.61
C SER A 745 29.83 -3.35 65.38
N HIS A 746 30.08 -2.95 64.14
CA HIS A 746 30.00 -1.55 63.74
C HIS A 746 29.00 -1.41 62.57
N PRO A 747 28.01 -0.50 62.65
CA PRO A 747 27.20 -0.20 61.48
C PRO A 747 28.13 0.31 60.37
N PRO A 748 27.91 -0.07 59.10
CA PRO A 748 28.72 0.44 58.00
C PRO A 748 28.67 1.97 58.00
N GLN A 749 29.83 2.62 58.22
CA GLN A 749 29.95 4.07 58.15
C GLN A 749 29.79 4.51 56.69
N GLY A 750 28.73 5.25 56.41
CA GLY A 750 28.42 5.78 55.09
C GLY A 750 27.46 6.96 55.22
N SER A 751 27.33 7.73 54.16
CA SER A 751 26.47 8.91 54.10
C SER A 751 25.64 8.93 52.81
N LEU A 752 24.52 9.65 52.84
CA LEU A 752 23.69 9.86 51.65
C LEU A 752 24.49 10.61 50.56
N SER A 753 24.22 10.34 49.29
CA SER A 753 24.88 11.02 48.17
C SER A 753 24.69 12.54 48.21
N THR A 754 25.59 13.32 47.59
CA THR A 754 25.51 14.79 47.54
C THR A 754 24.16 15.28 46.97
N ARG A 755 23.58 14.53 46.03
CA ARG A 755 22.23 14.79 45.47
C ARG A 755 21.13 14.63 46.52
N MET A 756 21.28 13.69 47.45
CA MET A 756 20.30 13.40 48.50
C MET A 756 20.40 14.35 49.71
N GLN A 757 21.46 15.15 49.80
CA GLN A 757 21.68 16.14 50.86
C GLN A 757 21.27 17.58 50.47
N ILE A 758 20.72 17.77 49.26
CA ILE A 758 20.28 19.10 48.78
C ILE A 758 19.17 19.66 49.70
N PRO A 759 19.23 20.95 50.09
CA PRO A 759 18.14 21.61 50.82
C PRO A 759 16.81 21.55 50.05
N GLY A 760 15.73 21.11 50.70
CA GLY A 760 14.42 20.88 50.04
C GLY A 760 14.35 19.57 49.25
N ASN A 761 15.11 18.54 49.64
CA ASN A 761 15.03 17.23 48.99
C ASN A 761 13.64 16.59 49.23
N MET A 762 12.89 16.42 48.14
CA MET A 762 11.60 15.72 48.10
C MET A 762 11.61 14.38 48.85
N TRP A 763 12.68 13.58 48.74
CA TRP A 763 12.72 12.26 49.41
C TRP A 763 12.67 12.39 50.93
N LYS A 764 13.28 13.45 51.48
CA LYS A 764 13.24 13.75 52.91
C LYS A 764 11.87 14.27 53.33
N GLU A 765 11.23 15.08 52.49
CA GLU A 765 9.87 15.60 52.73
C GLU A 765 8.81 14.49 52.69
N VAL A 766 8.87 13.63 51.67
CA VAL A 766 7.99 12.45 51.53
C VAL A 766 8.25 11.47 52.68
N TRP A 767 9.52 11.25 53.04
CA TRP A 767 9.85 10.39 54.19
C TRP A 767 9.30 10.92 55.50
N ASN A 768 9.37 12.24 55.74
CA ASN A 768 8.85 12.83 56.98
C ASN A 768 7.31 12.79 57.05
N SER A 769 6.62 12.84 55.91
CA SER A 769 5.16 12.76 55.84
C SER A 769 4.61 11.32 55.80
N ALA A 770 5.42 10.34 55.37
CA ALA A 770 5.03 8.92 55.29
C ALA A 770 4.74 8.31 56.67
N LYS A 771 3.58 7.65 56.80
CA LYS A 771 3.18 6.91 58.02
C LYS A 771 3.54 5.41 57.90
N PRO A 772 3.77 4.67 59.00
CA PRO A 772 4.06 3.23 58.94
C PRO A 772 2.78 2.43 58.62
N VAL A 773 2.38 2.40 57.34
CA VAL A 773 1.17 1.70 56.87
C VAL A 773 1.57 0.58 55.90
N PRO A 774 1.19 -0.69 56.15
CA PRO A 774 1.50 -1.80 55.24
C PRO A 774 0.66 -1.72 53.96
N ALA A 775 1.17 -2.20 52.82
CA ALA A 775 0.54 -2.09 51.50
C ALA A 775 -0.96 -2.46 51.45
N ARG A 776 -1.41 -3.47 52.22
CA ARG A 776 -2.82 -3.89 52.29
C ARG A 776 -3.79 -2.83 52.88
N ARG A 777 -3.27 -1.89 53.69
CA ARG A 777 -4.03 -0.83 54.37
C ARG A 777 -3.81 0.56 53.74
N GLN A 778 -2.97 0.65 52.71
CA GLN A 778 -2.71 1.90 52.01
C GLN A 778 -3.78 2.20 50.97
N LYS A 779 -3.90 3.48 50.59
CA LYS A 779 -4.68 3.87 49.42
C LYS A 779 -4.09 3.18 48.18
N ARG A 780 -4.96 2.58 47.37
CA ARG A 780 -4.54 1.86 46.16
C ARG A 780 -3.92 2.82 45.15
N LEU A 781 -2.74 2.47 44.64
CA LEU A 781 -2.11 3.21 43.54
C LEU A 781 -2.88 3.07 42.22
N PHE A 782 -3.66 2.01 42.07
CA PHE A 782 -4.49 1.75 40.89
C PHE A 782 -5.85 1.21 41.31
N ASP A 783 -6.89 1.86 40.82
CA ASP A 783 -8.27 1.43 40.98
C ASP A 783 -8.70 0.64 39.73
N ASP A 784 -8.84 -0.67 39.89
CA ASP A 784 -9.24 -1.58 38.82
C ASP A 784 -10.68 -1.33 38.34
N THR A 785 -11.57 -0.80 39.20
CA THR A 785 -12.97 -0.52 38.84
C THR A 785 -13.03 0.70 37.93
N ARG A 786 -12.44 1.81 38.39
CA ARG A 786 -12.37 3.05 37.61
C ARG A 786 -11.61 2.85 36.31
N GLY A 787 -10.50 2.11 36.33
CA GLY A 787 -9.73 1.80 35.12
C GLY A 787 -10.55 1.04 34.07
N ALA A 788 -11.35 0.06 34.47
CA ALA A 788 -12.23 -0.68 33.57
C ALA A 788 -13.37 0.20 33.02
N GLU A 789 -14.02 1.00 33.86
CA GLU A 789 -15.08 1.92 33.46
C GLU A 789 -14.58 2.96 32.45
N GLU A 790 -13.40 3.54 32.67
CA GLU A 790 -12.79 4.49 31.74
C GLU A 790 -12.51 3.85 30.38
N VAL A 791 -12.05 2.59 30.34
CA VAL A 791 -11.85 1.84 29.10
C VAL A 791 -13.19 1.57 28.39
N LEU A 792 -14.20 1.08 29.10
CA LEU A 792 -15.51 0.75 28.52
C LEU A 792 -16.27 2.00 28.06
N HIS A 793 -16.15 3.11 28.79
CA HIS A 793 -16.67 4.41 28.39
C HIS A 793 -15.97 4.90 27.12
N TRP A 794 -14.64 4.81 27.07
CA TRP A 794 -13.88 5.16 25.86
C TRP A 794 -14.36 4.34 24.66
N LEU A 795 -14.44 3.00 24.78
CA LEU A 795 -14.92 2.11 23.72
C LEU A 795 -16.36 2.45 23.28
N GLY A 796 -17.27 2.70 24.23
CA GLY A 796 -18.66 3.04 23.94
C GLY A 796 -18.86 4.43 23.34
N SER A 797 -17.94 5.36 23.60
CA SER A 797 -17.97 6.72 23.03
C SER A 797 -17.53 6.78 21.57
N LEU A 798 -16.83 5.74 21.08
CA LEU A 798 -16.37 5.68 19.69
C LEU A 798 -17.53 5.36 18.74
N GLY A 799 -17.74 6.24 17.77
CA GLY A 799 -18.53 5.92 16.58
C GLY A 799 -17.83 4.87 15.70
N PRO A 800 -18.55 4.19 14.80
CA PRO A 800 -17.99 3.17 13.90
C PRO A 800 -16.78 3.66 13.10
N GLY A 801 -16.79 4.89 12.56
CA GLY A 801 -15.66 5.44 11.81
C GLY A 801 -14.43 5.66 12.70
N ALA A 802 -14.59 6.19 13.91
CA ALA A 802 -13.50 6.34 14.86
C ALA A 802 -12.92 5.00 15.33
N ALA A 803 -13.78 3.99 15.54
CA ALA A 803 -13.35 2.62 15.83
C ALA A 803 -12.51 2.03 14.67
N CYS A 804 -12.96 2.21 13.42
CA CYS A 804 -12.21 1.80 12.23
C CYS A 804 -10.87 2.55 12.11
N CYS A 805 -10.80 3.85 12.45
CA CYS A 805 -9.54 4.60 12.50
C CYS A 805 -8.52 3.97 13.47
N HIS A 806 -8.95 3.50 14.65
CA HIS A 806 -8.08 2.82 15.59
C HIS A 806 -7.64 1.42 15.13
N LEU A 807 -8.39 0.80 14.21
CA LEU A 807 -8.08 -0.49 13.58
C LEU A 807 -7.24 -0.35 12.30
N LEU A 808 -7.18 0.84 11.70
CA LEU A 808 -6.56 1.11 10.41
C LEU A 808 -5.08 0.66 10.31
N PRO A 809 -4.21 0.88 11.32
CA PRO A 809 -2.86 0.33 11.30
C PRO A 809 -2.84 -1.20 11.22
N THR A 810 -3.74 -1.87 11.96
CA THR A 810 -3.82 -3.34 11.99
C THR A 810 -4.39 -3.90 10.68
N VAL A 811 -5.39 -3.25 10.09
CA VAL A 811 -5.96 -3.63 8.79
C VAL A 811 -4.91 -3.48 7.68
N LEU A 812 -4.16 -2.37 7.66
CA LEU A 812 -3.08 -2.19 6.69
C LEU A 812 -1.95 -3.21 6.88
N HIS A 813 -1.63 -3.54 8.14
CA HIS A 813 -0.66 -4.60 8.45
C HIS A 813 -1.13 -5.96 7.89
N ALA A 814 -2.40 -6.32 8.08
CA ALA A 814 -3.00 -7.52 7.51
C ALA A 814 -2.96 -7.53 5.99
N ALA A 815 -3.24 -6.39 5.33
CA ALA A 815 -3.15 -6.26 3.88
C ALA A 815 -1.72 -6.46 3.34
N ILE A 816 -0.73 -5.86 3.99
CA ILE A 816 0.69 -6.00 3.61
C ILE A 816 1.15 -7.45 3.80
N CYS A 817 0.74 -8.11 4.90
CA CYS A 817 0.99 -9.54 5.10
C CYS A 817 0.27 -10.40 4.06
N ARG A 818 -0.96 -10.04 3.65
CA ARG A 818 -1.70 -10.73 2.59
C ARG A 818 -0.97 -10.65 1.25
N LEU A 819 -0.43 -9.48 0.87
CA LEU A 819 0.40 -9.34 -0.32
C LEU A 819 1.66 -10.23 -0.26
N ALA A 820 2.32 -10.28 0.90
CA ALA A 820 3.53 -11.08 1.09
C ALA A 820 3.32 -12.60 1.01
N GLN A 821 2.08 -13.07 1.10
CA GLN A 821 1.74 -14.49 0.87
C GLN A 821 1.78 -14.85 -0.62
N GLU A 822 1.71 -13.87 -1.53
CA GLU A 822 1.73 -14.12 -2.97
C GLU A 822 3.16 -14.36 -3.47
N ARG A 823 3.47 -15.62 -3.77
CA ARG A 823 4.82 -16.05 -4.16
C ARG A 823 5.38 -15.33 -5.38
N LEU A 824 4.54 -15.09 -6.39
CA LEU A 824 4.96 -14.41 -7.62
C LEU A 824 5.47 -12.98 -7.37
N LEU A 825 5.02 -12.32 -6.30
CA LEU A 825 5.46 -10.97 -5.95
C LEU A 825 6.99 -10.85 -5.87
N PHE A 826 7.66 -11.88 -5.36
CA PHE A 826 9.11 -11.85 -5.14
C PHE A 826 9.94 -12.04 -6.43
N SER A 827 9.33 -12.53 -7.51
CA SER A 827 9.95 -12.68 -8.83
C SER A 827 9.68 -11.51 -9.78
N LEU A 828 8.73 -10.63 -9.45
CA LEU A 828 8.27 -9.60 -10.39
C LEU A 828 9.10 -8.32 -10.35
N PRO A 829 9.36 -7.69 -11.52
CA PRO A 829 9.95 -6.37 -11.60
C PRO A 829 8.92 -5.26 -11.32
N ALA A 830 9.39 -4.09 -10.90
CA ALA A 830 8.60 -2.90 -10.58
C ALA A 830 8.51 -1.90 -11.75
N SER A 831 8.67 -2.36 -13.00
CA SER A 831 9.18 -1.56 -14.13
C SER A 831 8.21 -0.55 -14.76
N THR A 832 6.93 -0.45 -14.33
CA THR A 832 5.92 0.31 -15.11
C THR A 832 4.80 1.05 -14.35
N THR A 833 4.94 1.35 -13.06
CA THR A 833 3.87 2.00 -12.27
C THR A 833 4.35 3.25 -11.52
N PRO A 834 3.44 4.15 -11.07
CA PRO A 834 3.75 5.28 -10.17
C PRO A 834 4.12 4.83 -8.74
N LEU A 835 4.72 3.64 -8.61
CA LEU A 835 5.16 3.10 -7.33
C LEU A 835 6.48 3.76 -6.88
N PRO A 836 6.72 3.88 -5.57
CA PRO A 836 7.99 4.37 -5.05
C PRO A 836 9.15 3.49 -5.55
N GLN A 837 10.09 4.07 -6.30
CA GLN A 837 11.24 3.32 -6.83
C GLN A 837 12.40 3.33 -5.81
N PRO A 838 12.85 2.16 -5.34
CA PRO A 838 14.04 2.04 -4.50
C PRO A 838 15.30 2.39 -5.29
N ARG A 839 16.30 3.00 -4.63
CA ARG A 839 17.54 3.45 -5.29
C ARG A 839 18.43 2.32 -5.85
N HIS A 840 18.25 1.09 -5.37
CA HIS A 840 19.19 -0.02 -5.60
C HIS A 840 18.53 -1.35 -6.03
N SER A 841 17.21 -1.38 -6.22
CA SER A 841 16.49 -2.58 -6.65
C SER A 841 15.17 -2.19 -7.33
N ASN A 842 14.85 -2.86 -8.44
CA ASN A 842 13.62 -2.63 -9.21
C ASN A 842 12.66 -3.83 -9.07
N THR A 843 12.60 -4.48 -7.91
CA THR A 843 11.70 -5.63 -7.69
C THR A 843 10.45 -5.21 -6.92
N LEU A 844 9.32 -5.88 -7.16
CA LEU A 844 8.08 -5.59 -6.45
C LEU A 844 8.20 -5.89 -4.94
N ALA A 845 9.03 -6.87 -4.54
CA ALA A 845 9.37 -7.13 -3.15
C ALA A 845 10.09 -5.95 -2.47
N SER A 846 10.99 -5.27 -3.18
CA SER A 846 11.64 -4.07 -2.65
C SER A 846 10.68 -2.89 -2.50
N VAL A 847 9.68 -2.78 -3.39
CA VAL A 847 8.58 -1.80 -3.25
C VAL A 847 7.72 -2.13 -2.03
N LEU A 848 7.33 -3.40 -1.84
CA LEU A 848 6.54 -3.83 -0.68
C LEU A 848 7.27 -3.52 0.64
N ASN A 849 8.60 -3.67 0.69
CA ASN A 849 9.41 -3.26 1.84
C ASN A 849 9.33 -1.75 2.12
N VAL A 850 9.36 -0.91 1.08
CA VAL A 850 9.21 0.55 1.22
C VAL A 850 7.81 0.91 1.74
N ILE A 851 6.77 0.26 1.20
CA ILE A 851 5.38 0.40 1.66
C ILE A 851 5.26 0.00 3.14
N ALA A 852 5.82 -1.16 3.52
CA ALA A 852 5.83 -1.64 4.90
C ALA A 852 6.52 -0.66 5.86
N GLN A 853 7.69 -0.12 5.49
CA GLN A 853 8.38 0.89 6.31
C GLN A 853 7.57 2.18 6.45
N ARG A 854 6.85 2.59 5.39
CA ARG A 854 5.98 3.77 5.43
C ARG A 854 4.75 3.53 6.32
N ALA A 855 4.13 2.36 6.22
CA ALA A 855 3.05 1.92 7.12
C ALA A 855 3.50 1.91 8.59
N THR A 856 4.70 1.39 8.87
CA THR A 856 5.32 1.41 10.21
C THR A 856 5.48 2.84 10.75
N ARG A 857 5.96 3.79 9.93
CA ARG A 857 6.06 5.20 10.35
C ARG A 857 4.71 5.83 10.61
N LEU A 858 3.72 5.56 9.75
CA LEU A 858 2.38 6.12 9.87
C LEU A 858 1.63 5.58 11.09
N SER A 859 1.83 4.30 11.44
CA SER A 859 1.23 3.67 12.63
C SER A 859 1.58 4.34 13.97
N ARG A 860 2.65 5.16 14.01
CA ARG A 860 3.11 5.88 15.21
C ARG A 860 2.55 7.30 15.32
N GLN A 861 1.75 7.71 14.35
CA GLN A 861 1.06 8.99 14.32
C GLN A 861 -0.41 8.77 14.64
N PRO A 862 -1.17 9.80 15.05
CA PRO A 862 -2.61 9.70 15.13
C PRO A 862 -3.18 9.24 13.77
N PRO A 863 -4.17 8.32 13.76
CA PRO A 863 -4.71 7.76 12.52
C PRO A 863 -5.36 8.86 11.68
N ASP A 864 -4.92 8.97 10.43
CA ASP A 864 -5.33 10.01 9.48
C ASP A 864 -5.69 9.36 8.14
N PRO A 865 -6.99 9.19 7.82
CA PRO A 865 -7.44 8.39 6.69
C PRO A 865 -6.87 8.85 5.35
N ASP A 866 -6.60 10.15 5.18
CA ASP A 866 -6.10 10.69 3.91
C ASP A 866 -4.62 10.29 3.67
N LYS A 867 -3.81 10.19 4.73
CA LYS A 867 -2.44 9.65 4.62
C LYS A 867 -2.42 8.15 4.33
N TYR A 868 -3.42 7.42 4.83
CA TYR A 868 -3.56 5.99 4.55
C TYR A 868 -4.09 5.72 3.14
N GLN A 869 -4.87 6.63 2.54
CA GLN A 869 -5.35 6.48 1.17
C GLN A 869 -4.19 6.29 0.17
N GLU A 870 -3.13 7.10 0.26
CA GLU A 870 -1.97 6.97 -0.64
C GLU A 870 -1.27 5.59 -0.48
N LEU A 871 -1.27 5.03 0.74
CA LEU A 871 -0.74 3.68 0.97
C LEU A 871 -1.65 2.59 0.40
N VAL A 872 -2.97 2.76 0.48
CA VAL A 872 -3.95 1.84 -0.11
C VAL A 872 -3.85 1.85 -1.64
N GLU A 873 -3.67 3.01 -2.27
CA GLU A 873 -3.41 3.13 -3.71
C GLU A 873 -2.12 2.40 -4.11
N GLN A 874 -1.06 2.50 -3.31
CA GLN A 874 0.19 1.74 -3.54
C GLN A 874 0.00 0.23 -3.37
N VAL A 875 -0.78 -0.20 -2.38
CA VAL A 875 -1.16 -1.61 -2.18
C VAL A 875 -1.97 -2.12 -3.37
N ALA A 876 -2.91 -1.32 -3.89
CA ALA A 876 -3.73 -1.64 -5.05
C ALA A 876 -2.90 -1.86 -6.31
N GLU A 877 -1.90 -1.00 -6.54
CA GLU A 877 -0.98 -1.16 -7.69
C GLU A 877 -0.12 -2.43 -7.57
N VAL A 878 0.31 -2.79 -6.36
CA VAL A 878 1.06 -4.04 -6.12
C VAL A 878 0.16 -5.25 -6.37
N GLU A 879 -1.08 -5.23 -5.86
CA GLU A 879 -2.07 -6.27 -6.13
C GLU A 879 -2.34 -6.43 -7.63
N ALA A 880 -2.60 -5.33 -8.34
CA ALA A 880 -2.85 -5.35 -9.78
C ALA A 880 -1.66 -5.94 -10.57
N CYS A 881 -0.42 -5.66 -10.17
CA CYS A 881 0.77 -6.25 -10.79
C CYS A 881 0.83 -7.77 -10.58
N VAL A 882 0.57 -8.24 -9.36
CA VAL A 882 0.58 -9.68 -9.05
C VAL A 882 -0.58 -10.39 -9.73
N ALA A 883 -1.79 -9.83 -9.69
CA ALA A 883 -2.98 -10.31 -10.39
C ALA A 883 -2.71 -10.44 -11.90
N ARG A 884 -2.06 -9.45 -12.51
CA ARG A 884 -1.65 -9.51 -13.93
C ARG A 884 -0.69 -10.65 -14.19
N ALA A 885 0.31 -10.82 -13.33
CA ALA A 885 1.26 -11.92 -13.48
C ALA A 885 0.57 -13.28 -13.37
N GLN A 886 -0.35 -13.44 -12.43
CA GLN A 886 -1.15 -14.66 -12.26
C GLN A 886 -2.02 -14.94 -13.50
N SER A 887 -2.73 -13.94 -14.03
CA SER A 887 -3.53 -14.06 -15.26
C SER A 887 -2.68 -14.50 -16.45
N VAL A 888 -1.55 -13.82 -16.72
CA VAL A 888 -0.63 -14.17 -17.82
C VAL A 888 -0.05 -15.57 -17.64
N ARG A 889 0.37 -15.91 -16.42
CA ARG A 889 0.92 -17.23 -16.10
C ARG A 889 -0.10 -18.32 -16.37
N HIS A 890 -1.34 -18.15 -15.92
CA HIS A 890 -2.42 -19.09 -16.15
C HIS A 890 -2.72 -19.26 -17.65
N LYS A 891 -2.79 -18.16 -18.41
CA LYS A 891 -3.02 -18.16 -19.87
C LYS A 891 -1.92 -18.86 -20.68
N ILE A 892 -0.65 -18.68 -20.31
CA ILE A 892 0.49 -19.21 -21.07
C ILE A 892 0.83 -20.65 -20.68
N LEU A 893 0.81 -20.99 -19.39
CA LEU A 893 1.19 -22.32 -18.91
C LEU A 893 0.02 -23.30 -18.86
N GLY A 894 -1.23 -22.79 -18.81
CA GLY A 894 -2.44 -23.60 -18.60
C GLY A 894 -2.55 -24.16 -17.18
N ASP A 895 -3.71 -24.73 -16.85
CA ASP A 895 -3.97 -25.40 -15.57
C ASP A 895 -3.32 -26.77 -15.47
N ASN A 896 -1.98 -26.79 -15.40
CA ASN A 896 -1.25 -27.97 -14.97
C ASN A 896 -0.61 -27.69 -13.60
N ASN A 897 -1.44 -27.99 -12.58
CA ASN A 897 -1.13 -28.45 -11.22
C ASN A 897 -1.04 -27.43 -10.07
N GLY A 898 -1.98 -27.57 -9.10
CA GLY A 898 -1.67 -27.60 -7.66
C GLY A 898 -2.15 -26.44 -6.79
N GLY A 899 -3.43 -26.44 -6.36
CA GLY A 899 -3.87 -25.72 -5.15
C GLY A 899 -5.28 -25.15 -5.18
N GLY A 900 -6.30 -25.99 -4.95
CA GLY A 900 -7.67 -25.54 -4.73
C GLY A 900 -8.64 -26.73 -4.78
N GLY A 901 -9.14 -27.15 -3.63
CA GLY A 901 -10.13 -28.23 -3.53
C GLY A 901 -11.43 -27.84 -4.23
N GLY A 902 -11.82 -28.63 -5.22
CA GLY A 902 -13.11 -28.53 -5.90
C GLY A 902 -13.50 -29.90 -6.44
N THR A 903 -14.35 -30.60 -5.70
CA THR A 903 -14.96 -31.86 -6.11
C THR A 903 -15.95 -31.61 -7.26
N GLY A 904 -15.82 -32.34 -8.38
CA GLY A 904 -16.94 -32.49 -9.33
C GLY A 904 -16.61 -32.72 -10.81
N ASN A 905 -16.61 -33.99 -11.20
CA ASN A 905 -16.96 -34.54 -12.52
C ASN A 905 -16.21 -34.11 -13.81
N GLY A 906 -15.24 -34.96 -14.21
CA GLY A 906 -15.43 -35.93 -15.31
C GLY A 906 -15.83 -35.40 -16.69
N GLY A 907 -14.84 -35.16 -17.55
CA GLY A 907 -15.01 -35.06 -19.00
C GLY A 907 -13.72 -35.51 -19.70
N ALA A 908 -13.76 -36.69 -20.33
CA ALA A 908 -12.62 -37.36 -20.95
C ALA A 908 -12.12 -36.62 -22.21
N SER A 909 -10.80 -36.55 -22.37
CA SER A 909 -10.17 -36.51 -23.69
C SER A 909 -8.94 -37.39 -23.72
N CYS A 910 -9.06 -38.44 -24.51
CA CYS A 910 -8.02 -39.31 -25.03
C CYS A 910 -6.86 -38.53 -25.65
N ASP A 911 -5.63 -38.85 -25.27
CA ASP A 911 -4.65 -39.40 -26.22
C ASP A 911 -3.58 -40.20 -25.48
N GLY A 912 -3.18 -41.32 -26.08
CA GLY A 912 -2.34 -42.34 -25.46
C GLY A 912 -0.86 -42.21 -25.78
N GLY A 913 -0.04 -42.80 -24.91
CA GLY A 913 1.23 -43.42 -25.28
C GLY A 913 2.47 -42.52 -25.22
N GLY A 914 3.23 -42.65 -24.13
CA GLY A 914 4.59 -42.14 -24.06
C GLY A 914 5.16 -42.10 -22.65
N GLU A 915 5.48 -43.27 -22.08
CA GLU A 915 6.37 -43.37 -20.91
C GLU A 915 7.76 -42.85 -21.31
N GLY A 916 8.00 -41.55 -21.07
CA GLY A 916 9.25 -40.88 -21.42
C GLY A 916 9.21 -39.39 -21.09
N GLY A 917 8.85 -39.02 -19.85
CA GLY A 917 8.71 -37.63 -19.44
C GLY A 917 9.28 -37.37 -18.05
N GLY A 918 10.55 -36.99 -17.98
CA GLY A 918 11.20 -36.59 -16.72
C GLY A 918 11.99 -35.28 -16.84
N GLU A 919 12.77 -35.10 -17.92
CA GLU A 919 13.66 -33.94 -18.04
C GLU A 919 13.11 -32.85 -19.00
N GLY A 920 12.57 -33.22 -20.16
CA GLY A 920 12.09 -32.26 -21.16
C GLY A 920 10.82 -31.48 -20.77
N GLY A 921 10.00 -32.00 -19.85
CA GLY A 921 8.79 -31.31 -19.37
C GLY A 921 9.08 -30.16 -18.39
N SER A 922 10.11 -30.34 -17.55
CA SER A 922 10.55 -29.33 -16.58
C SER A 922 11.22 -28.14 -17.27
N GLU A 923 12.12 -28.42 -18.22
CA GLU A 923 12.78 -27.40 -19.04
C GLU A 923 11.77 -26.60 -19.87
N ARG A 924 10.77 -27.27 -20.45
CA ARG A 924 9.66 -26.61 -21.17
C ARG A 924 8.86 -25.68 -20.27
N ARG A 925 8.58 -26.06 -19.03
CA ARG A 925 7.85 -25.20 -18.09
C ARG A 925 8.69 -23.98 -17.70
N SER A 926 9.98 -24.18 -17.42
CA SER A 926 10.90 -23.09 -17.06
C SER A 926 11.04 -22.04 -18.18
N THR A 927 11.15 -22.47 -19.44
CA THR A 927 11.23 -21.54 -20.58
C THR A 927 9.95 -20.70 -20.77
N LEU A 928 8.77 -21.28 -20.51
CA LEU A 928 7.51 -20.56 -20.53
C LEU A 928 7.33 -19.63 -19.31
N GLU A 929 7.86 -20.00 -18.14
CA GLU A 929 7.87 -19.10 -16.98
C GLU A 929 8.77 -17.88 -17.21
N ASP A 930 9.93 -18.05 -17.83
CA ASP A 930 10.77 -16.92 -18.27
C ASP A 930 10.04 -16.01 -19.27
N LEU A 931 9.31 -16.59 -20.22
CA LEU A 931 8.48 -15.83 -21.16
C LEU A 931 7.43 -14.98 -20.42
N VAL A 932 6.76 -15.52 -19.41
CA VAL A 932 5.76 -14.78 -18.60
C VAL A 932 6.42 -13.57 -17.95
N LEU A 933 7.59 -13.75 -17.31
CA LEU A 933 8.31 -12.65 -16.67
C LEU A 933 8.75 -11.59 -17.67
N ARG A 934 9.28 -12.00 -18.83
CA ARG A 934 9.67 -11.07 -19.89
C ARG A 934 8.49 -10.27 -20.45
N LEU A 935 7.32 -10.91 -20.63
CA LEU A 935 6.10 -10.24 -21.12
C LEU A 935 5.57 -9.18 -20.14
N LEU A 936 5.87 -9.32 -18.84
CA LEU A 936 5.49 -8.38 -17.81
C LEU A 936 6.52 -7.25 -17.63
N ASP A 937 7.80 -7.50 -17.88
CA ASP A 937 8.88 -6.53 -17.71
C ASP A 937 9.12 -5.65 -18.94
N SER A 938 9.04 -6.26 -20.12
CA SER A 938 9.42 -5.62 -21.38
C SER A 938 8.19 -5.16 -22.19
N PRO A 939 8.25 -4.01 -22.88
CA PRO A 939 7.14 -3.52 -23.69
C PRO A 939 6.84 -4.39 -24.91
N GLU A 940 7.82 -5.16 -25.37
CA GLU A 940 7.72 -6.12 -26.47
C GLU A 940 8.80 -7.19 -26.29
N VAL A 941 8.44 -8.45 -26.52
CA VAL A 941 9.31 -9.62 -26.26
C VAL A 941 9.44 -10.45 -27.54
N THR A 942 10.68 -10.82 -27.88
CA THR A 942 10.94 -11.75 -28.99
C THR A 942 10.58 -13.18 -28.60
N LEU A 943 9.81 -13.86 -29.44
CA LEU A 943 9.48 -15.27 -29.30
C LEU A 943 10.59 -16.11 -29.96
N GLU A 944 11.38 -16.79 -29.14
CA GLU A 944 12.51 -17.61 -29.60
C GLU A 944 12.03 -18.75 -30.50
N GLY A 945 12.77 -19.01 -31.59
CA GLY A 945 12.37 -19.98 -32.61
C GLY A 945 11.29 -19.50 -33.58
N GLY A 946 10.87 -18.23 -33.48
CA GLY A 946 9.88 -17.62 -34.38
C GLY A 946 8.55 -18.40 -34.40
N PRO A 947 7.87 -18.55 -35.54
CA PRO A 947 6.58 -19.24 -35.63
C PRO A 947 6.64 -20.73 -35.25
N ARG A 948 7.83 -21.34 -35.25
CA ARG A 948 8.02 -22.76 -34.92
C ARG A 948 8.44 -22.99 -33.46
N GLY A 949 8.72 -21.92 -32.72
CA GLY A 949 9.13 -21.96 -31.32
C GLY A 949 8.02 -22.43 -30.40
N GLU A 950 8.40 -22.94 -29.22
CA GLU A 950 7.45 -23.44 -28.22
C GLU A 950 6.49 -22.33 -27.72
N ALA A 951 7.03 -21.14 -27.45
CA ALA A 951 6.24 -19.97 -27.06
C ALA A 951 5.21 -19.58 -28.13
N ALA A 952 5.61 -19.58 -29.40
CA ALA A 952 4.72 -19.28 -30.53
C ALA A 952 3.61 -20.31 -30.68
N ARG A 953 3.88 -21.61 -30.45
CA ARG A 953 2.86 -22.67 -30.47
C ARG A 953 1.80 -22.51 -29.38
N VAL A 954 2.17 -22.02 -28.19
CA VAL A 954 1.20 -21.68 -27.13
C VAL A 954 0.30 -20.55 -27.61
N VAL A 955 0.90 -19.48 -28.14
CA VAL A 955 0.17 -18.32 -28.64
C VAL A 955 -0.76 -18.69 -29.81
N GLN A 956 -0.30 -19.47 -30.78
CA GLN A 956 -1.12 -19.98 -31.89
C GLN A 956 -2.34 -20.75 -31.37
N ARG A 957 -2.16 -21.63 -30.38
CA ARG A 957 -3.28 -22.36 -29.77
C ARG A 957 -4.31 -21.43 -29.13
N LEU A 958 -3.87 -20.36 -28.45
CA LEU A 958 -4.78 -19.36 -27.87
C LEU A 958 -5.62 -18.65 -28.94
N PHE A 959 -5.01 -18.24 -30.05
CA PHE A 959 -5.73 -17.66 -31.19
C PHE A 959 -6.72 -18.64 -31.81
N GLN A 960 -6.32 -19.90 -32.01
CA GLN A 960 -7.21 -20.95 -32.55
C GLN A 960 -8.40 -21.23 -31.63
N GLN A 961 -8.18 -21.27 -30.32
CA GLN A 961 -9.25 -21.48 -29.34
C GLN A 961 -10.21 -20.28 -29.30
N ALA A 962 -9.70 -19.05 -29.37
CA ALA A 962 -10.52 -17.85 -29.40
C ALA A 962 -11.38 -17.79 -30.65
N TYR A 963 -10.79 -18.12 -31.81
CA TYR A 963 -11.50 -18.21 -33.07
C TYR A 963 -12.62 -19.28 -33.05
N LYS A 964 -12.38 -20.44 -32.42
CA LYS A 964 -13.43 -21.46 -32.23
C LYS A 964 -14.53 -20.99 -31.29
N ALA A 965 -14.18 -20.27 -30.22
CA ALA A 965 -15.14 -19.75 -29.26
C ALA A 965 -16.06 -18.68 -29.88
N SER A 966 -15.52 -17.77 -30.70
CA SER A 966 -16.31 -16.74 -31.37
C SER A 966 -17.31 -17.34 -32.37
N GLN A 967 -16.93 -18.41 -33.09
CA GLN A 967 -17.85 -19.13 -34.00
C GLN A 967 -19.03 -19.78 -33.27
N LEU A 968 -18.86 -20.21 -32.01
CA LEU A 968 -19.94 -20.82 -31.22
C LEU A 968 -20.94 -19.80 -30.67
N LEU A 969 -20.54 -18.53 -30.54
CA LEU A 969 -21.40 -17.43 -30.06
C LEU A 969 -22.28 -16.85 -31.18
N ASP A 970 -21.89 -17.01 -32.44
CA ASP A 970 -22.56 -16.44 -33.62
C ASP A 970 -23.72 -17.32 -34.16
N ASP A 971 -24.01 -18.45 -33.50
CA ASP A 971 -25.02 -19.45 -33.91
C ASP A 971 -26.46 -19.07 -33.49
N SER A 972 -26.82 -17.78 -33.53
CA SER A 972 -28.20 -17.31 -33.33
C SER A 972 -29.03 -17.45 -34.62
N PRO A 973 -30.15 -18.19 -34.64
CA PRO A 973 -30.98 -18.29 -35.84
C PRO A 973 -31.89 -17.05 -35.93
N GLY A 974 -31.51 -16.06 -36.73
CA GLY A 974 -32.38 -14.90 -36.97
C GLY A 974 -31.81 -13.84 -37.93
N ASP A 975 -32.29 -13.91 -39.17
CA ASP A 975 -32.50 -12.83 -40.14
C ASP A 975 -31.67 -11.54 -39.98
N SER A 976 -30.59 -11.43 -40.77
CA SER A 976 -29.99 -10.15 -41.15
C SER A 976 -29.32 -10.28 -42.52
N GLU A 977 -30.09 -10.06 -43.59
CA GLU A 977 -29.51 -9.63 -44.86
C GLU A 977 -28.88 -8.24 -44.66
N GLY A 978 -27.57 -8.21 -44.42
CA GLY A 978 -26.82 -6.98 -44.21
C GLY A 978 -25.32 -7.21 -44.19
N ASP A 979 -24.71 -7.21 -45.38
CA ASP A 979 -23.27 -7.00 -45.64
C ASP A 979 -22.27 -7.89 -44.87
N GLY A 980 -22.57 -9.18 -44.75
CA GLY A 980 -21.58 -10.19 -44.43
C GLY A 980 -20.77 -10.54 -45.69
N ASP A 981 -19.50 -10.15 -45.74
CA ASP A 981 -18.51 -10.61 -46.72
C ASP A 981 -18.48 -12.16 -46.75
N ILE A 982 -19.27 -12.76 -47.62
CA ILE A 982 -19.18 -14.18 -47.98
C ILE A 982 -17.78 -14.39 -48.57
N PRO A 983 -16.95 -15.33 -48.06
CA PRO A 983 -15.71 -15.67 -48.73
C PRO A 983 -16.07 -16.25 -50.11
N GLY A 984 -15.80 -15.49 -51.17
CA GLY A 984 -15.86 -16.00 -52.53
C GLY A 984 -14.95 -17.24 -52.67
N PRO A 985 -15.23 -18.14 -53.62
CA PRO A 985 -14.58 -19.46 -53.73
C PRO A 985 -13.11 -19.42 -54.22
N GLY A 986 -12.34 -18.39 -53.86
CA GLY A 986 -10.94 -18.20 -54.23
C GLY A 986 -10.05 -17.55 -53.15
N GLY A 987 -10.51 -17.43 -51.90
CA GLY A 987 -9.69 -16.87 -50.81
C GLY A 987 -8.57 -17.82 -50.38
N SER A 988 -7.35 -17.30 -50.18
CA SER A 988 -6.22 -18.05 -49.61
C SER A 988 -6.62 -18.70 -48.27
N PRO A 989 -6.00 -19.84 -47.88
CA PRO A 989 -6.28 -20.45 -46.58
C PRO A 989 -6.05 -19.40 -45.49
N VAL A 990 -7.11 -19.13 -44.71
CA VAL A 990 -7.04 -18.18 -43.59
C VAL A 990 -6.01 -18.70 -42.61
N SER A 991 -4.96 -17.90 -42.38
CA SER A 991 -3.89 -18.24 -41.45
C SER A 991 -4.45 -18.59 -40.06
N GLU A 992 -3.75 -19.44 -39.30
CA GLU A 992 -4.17 -19.86 -37.96
C GLU A 992 -4.36 -18.69 -36.96
N LEU A 993 -3.75 -17.53 -37.23
CA LEU A 993 -3.91 -16.29 -36.46
C LEU A 993 -5.05 -15.39 -36.95
N GLY A 994 -5.78 -15.79 -38.00
CA GLY A 994 -6.80 -14.97 -38.65
C GLY A 994 -6.21 -13.88 -39.57
N ARG A 995 -6.98 -12.81 -39.80
CA ARG A 995 -6.52 -11.64 -40.59
C ARG A 995 -5.74 -10.66 -39.71
N PRO A 996 -4.64 -10.06 -40.20
CA PRO A 996 -3.89 -9.07 -39.45
C PRO A 996 -4.75 -7.82 -39.22
N VAL A 997 -4.78 -7.35 -37.97
CA VAL A 997 -5.48 -6.11 -37.58
C VAL A 997 -4.69 -4.89 -38.04
N GLY A 998 -3.36 -4.96 -37.95
CA GLY A 998 -2.45 -3.90 -38.38
C GLY A 998 -1.43 -4.38 -39.38
N ARG A 999 -1.16 -3.58 -40.41
CA ARG A 999 -0.11 -3.84 -41.40
C ARG A 999 0.78 -2.62 -41.49
N GLU A 1000 2.08 -2.82 -41.30
CA GLU A 1000 3.08 -1.76 -41.38
C GLU A 1000 4.15 -2.14 -42.41
N TYR A 1001 4.50 -1.18 -43.26
CA TYR A 1001 5.48 -1.34 -44.33
C TYR A 1001 6.50 -0.23 -44.22
N LEU A 1002 7.77 -0.57 -44.40
CA LEU A 1002 8.89 0.34 -44.35
C LEU A 1002 9.77 0.08 -45.55
N LEU A 1003 9.91 1.09 -46.40
CA LEU A 1003 10.63 1.04 -47.67
C LEU A 1003 11.83 1.97 -47.59
N ARG A 1004 12.98 1.50 -48.06
CA ARG A 1004 14.23 2.26 -48.10
C ARG A 1004 14.97 2.01 -49.40
N THR A 1005 15.59 3.06 -49.94
CA THR A 1005 16.54 2.92 -51.05
C THR A 1005 17.50 4.10 -51.05
N THR A 1006 18.62 3.94 -51.75
CA THR A 1006 19.59 5.01 -51.97
C THR A 1006 19.68 5.27 -53.47
N VAL A 1007 19.18 6.43 -53.90
CA VAL A 1007 19.16 6.82 -55.32
C VAL A 1007 19.61 8.26 -55.51
N PRO A 1008 20.30 8.59 -56.61
CA PRO A 1008 20.58 9.97 -57.00
C PRO A 1008 19.28 10.80 -57.11
N ALA A 1009 19.24 11.95 -56.46
CA ALA A 1009 18.10 12.87 -56.51
C ALA A 1009 18.54 14.35 -56.32
N PRO A 1010 17.94 15.31 -57.04
CA PRO A 1010 16.78 15.16 -57.92
C PRO A 1010 17.10 14.67 -59.33
N SER A 1011 18.38 14.65 -59.74
CA SER A 1011 18.79 14.21 -61.08
C SER A 1011 19.74 13.00 -61.00
N PRO A 1012 19.92 12.23 -62.10
CA PRO A 1012 20.89 11.13 -62.15
C PRO A 1012 22.35 11.56 -61.93
N ALA A 1013 22.65 12.86 -62.07
CA ALA A 1013 23.99 13.41 -61.84
C ALA A 1013 24.22 13.83 -60.38
N SER A 1014 23.17 13.87 -59.55
CA SER A 1014 23.26 14.16 -58.12
C SER A 1014 23.96 13.04 -57.35
N ARG A 1015 24.45 13.33 -56.15
CA ARG A 1015 24.96 12.27 -55.28
C ARG A 1015 23.84 11.28 -54.90
N PRO A 1016 24.14 9.98 -54.69
CA PRO A 1016 23.16 9.03 -54.16
C PRO A 1016 22.73 9.44 -52.73
N LEU A 1017 21.43 9.58 -52.51
CA LEU A 1017 20.90 10.00 -51.22
C LEU A 1017 19.94 8.95 -50.63
N PRO A 1018 19.89 8.80 -49.30
CA PRO A 1018 18.93 7.94 -48.63
C PRO A 1018 17.49 8.46 -48.72
N HIS A 1019 16.56 7.54 -48.99
CA HIS A 1019 15.12 7.79 -48.99
C HIS A 1019 14.40 6.73 -48.18
N ARG A 1020 13.31 7.14 -47.51
CA ARG A 1020 12.50 6.25 -46.70
C ARG A 1020 11.02 6.56 -46.86
N MET A 1021 10.20 5.51 -46.89
CA MET A 1021 8.75 5.63 -46.77
C MET A 1021 8.24 4.62 -45.75
N PHE A 1022 7.33 5.05 -44.89
CA PHE A 1022 6.66 4.18 -43.92
C PHE A 1022 5.15 4.31 -44.11
N ALA A 1023 4.46 3.17 -44.15
CA ALA A 1023 3.02 3.08 -44.28
C ALA A 1023 2.45 2.25 -43.12
N VAL A 1024 1.34 2.69 -42.54
CA VAL A 1024 0.59 1.94 -41.54
C VAL A 1024 -0.88 1.90 -41.92
N LEU A 1025 -1.43 0.69 -41.93
CA LEU A 1025 -2.82 0.37 -42.23
C LEU A 1025 -3.41 -0.27 -40.97
N LEU A 1026 -4.27 0.47 -40.27
CA LEU A 1026 -5.03 0.04 -39.11
C LEU A 1026 -6.54 0.17 -39.41
N PRO A 1027 -7.42 -0.45 -38.60
CA PRO A 1027 -8.86 -0.28 -38.78
C PRO A 1027 -9.25 1.20 -38.59
N GLY A 1028 -9.71 1.84 -39.66
CA GLY A 1028 -10.10 3.27 -39.64
C GLY A 1028 -8.95 4.29 -39.67
N GLU A 1029 -7.71 3.84 -39.89
CA GLU A 1029 -6.54 4.71 -40.01
C GLU A 1029 -5.58 4.21 -41.09
N PHE A 1030 -5.28 5.08 -42.05
CA PHE A 1030 -4.20 4.92 -43.01
C PHE A 1030 -3.25 6.11 -42.90
N ARG A 1031 -1.97 5.84 -42.63
CA ARG A 1031 -0.92 6.87 -42.61
C ARG A 1031 0.22 6.46 -43.52
N LEU A 1032 0.66 7.41 -44.35
CA LEU A 1032 1.82 7.29 -45.21
C LEU A 1032 2.78 8.45 -44.91
N THR A 1033 3.99 8.13 -44.49
CA THR A 1033 5.06 9.09 -44.20
C THR A 1033 6.23 8.86 -45.13
N GLY A 1034 6.76 9.93 -45.73
CA GLY A 1034 7.93 9.85 -46.60
C GLY A 1034 8.99 10.86 -46.20
N ALA A 1035 10.25 10.44 -46.26
CA ALA A 1035 11.44 11.26 -46.12
C ALA A 1035 12.23 11.14 -47.42
N PHE A 1036 12.23 12.22 -48.20
CA PHE A 1036 12.82 12.26 -49.53
C PHE A 1036 13.92 13.32 -49.54
N SER A 1037 15.13 12.87 -49.87
CA SER A 1037 16.34 13.70 -49.80
C SER A 1037 16.72 14.21 -51.19
N GLN A 1038 17.13 15.47 -51.28
CA GLN A 1038 17.55 16.11 -52.52
C GLN A 1038 18.88 16.82 -52.32
N ASP A 1039 19.75 16.69 -53.32
CA ASP A 1039 21.05 17.35 -53.31
C ASP A 1039 20.90 18.81 -53.74
N THR A 1040 21.10 19.76 -52.82
CA THR A 1040 20.94 21.18 -53.11
C THR A 1040 22.13 21.78 -53.84
N ILE A 1041 23.26 21.08 -53.91
CA ILE A 1041 24.49 21.55 -54.57
C ILE A 1041 24.38 21.42 -56.10
N PHE A 1042 23.77 20.33 -56.59
CA PHE A 1042 23.68 19.99 -58.01
C PHE A 1042 22.33 20.33 -58.67
N CYS A 1043 21.49 21.13 -58.02
CA CYS A 1043 20.20 21.58 -58.58
C CYS A 1043 20.30 22.61 -59.72
N ALA A 1044 21.50 23.10 -60.06
CA ALA A 1044 21.69 24.29 -60.90
C ALA A 1044 22.28 24.03 -62.31
N LEU A 1045 22.17 22.82 -62.86
CA LEU A 1045 22.56 22.53 -64.26
C LEU A 1045 21.36 22.21 -65.15
#